data_AF-A0A2K3NU72-F1
#
_entry.id   AF-A0A2K3NU72-F1
#
_cell.length_a   1.000
_cell.length_b   1.000
_cell.length_c   1.000
_cell.angle_alpha   90.00
_cell.angle_beta   90.00
_cell.angle_gamma   90.00
#
_symmetry.space_group_name_H-M   'P 1'
#
loop_
_entity.id
_entity.type
_entity.pdbx_description
1 polymer ?
#
loop_
_entity_poly.entity_id
_entity_poly.type
_entity_poly.pdbx_seq_one_letter_code
_entity_poly.pdbx_strand_id
1 'polypeptide(L)'
;MMYPDALEKGGVGALELVAMDMKARGMYLCRTLSYKGAEFEVIEATLDDKMTNAYKKATEVWVDLRQKLLSTISLLPEKPNTRLLWRLYWATHQRFFRHLCMSAKVPTAVRLVKQALREDKCVVIGLQSTGEARTEEAVSKYGSELDDFISGPRELMLKFVEDYYPLPKKPELLPDDGVKELQRKRHLASPDVSGKSRARKVAKLPHPSDADSDEESETASVPESSDSDYGPEGDESDAAASDVESSDSDYDEFQKCEICSTEEERENLLQCSCCGKYAHQSCLVPPIRDIILKEWACNLCKNKTVEYLPPGTNIIEQQKSYDIAVDDKKKILEMIRALDLPNNPLDDVIDQLGGHEKVAEITGRKGMLVRAPSGMGVVYQTRNTKDVTSEMVNMNEKMLFMEGKKLVAIISEAGSAGVSLQADRRARNQKRRVHLTLELPWSADRAIQQFGRTHRSNQVSAPEYRLLFTNLGGERRFASAVAKRLESLGALTQGDRRAGPSLSAYNYDSAYGKRALMVLYRGIMELDPLPVVPPGCLSDRPDTIKGFIMQAKAAIASVGIFKDASHGDDIDPRWLSCHIDDKDIHDIGRFLNRILGIAPETQNRLFELFVNILDLLVQKARIEGNLDTGIIDLKANIIKLKGTPKNVYVDQMSGASTILYTFILDRGVSWELANTMLNETQKAGFGSSGDGFYKSKREWLGKRHVILAFQSSAPAMYKIVRPTTGESPRDMHLAELTRKYSKVSSLEAAKIGWEDDYEASSKRCMHGPKCKLGKFCSVGSRLQEVNVLGGVILPVWGKIQMALSKQVRQIHKRLRIVRVETTSDNRHIVGLLVPNAAVDTVLEGSFFLLPSYLPPFLKSKPAHELAFI
;
A
#
# COMPACT_ATOMS: atom_id res chain seq x y z
N MET A 1 0.99 24.15 -21.08
CA MET A 1 0.74 23.23 -19.95
C MET A 1 1.12 21.75 -20.21
N MET A 2 1.55 21.34 -21.42
CA MET A 2 1.58 19.91 -21.82
C MET A 2 2.73 19.03 -21.28
N TYR A 3 3.75 19.60 -20.62
CA TYR A 3 4.96 18.84 -20.26
C TYR A 3 4.81 17.81 -19.12
N PRO A 4 4.09 18.07 -17.99
CA PRO A 4 3.95 17.10 -16.91
C PRO A 4 3.26 15.80 -17.39
N ASP A 5 2.16 15.99 -18.13
CA ASP A 5 1.38 14.93 -18.77
C ASP A 5 2.23 13.98 -19.64
N ALA A 6 3.19 14.54 -20.39
CA ALA A 6 4.10 13.79 -21.24
C ALA A 6 5.21 13.06 -20.46
N LEU A 7 5.66 13.63 -19.33
CA LEU A 7 6.62 13.01 -18.42
C LEU A 7 6.00 11.81 -17.70
N GLU A 8 4.80 11.95 -17.13
CA GLU A 8 4.10 10.84 -16.49
C GLU A 8 3.81 9.68 -17.46
N LYS A 9 3.42 10.02 -18.70
CA LYS A 9 3.15 9.04 -19.77
C LYS A 9 4.41 8.41 -20.38
N GLY A 10 5.60 8.97 -20.15
CA GLY A 10 6.89 8.47 -20.64
C GLY A 10 7.78 7.81 -19.57
N GLY A 11 7.35 7.82 -18.30
CA GLY A 11 7.99 7.09 -17.19
C GLY A 11 9.47 7.43 -16.94
N VAL A 12 10.19 6.48 -16.36
CA VAL A 12 11.60 6.66 -15.94
C VAL A 12 12.53 6.94 -17.15
N GLY A 13 12.19 6.44 -18.34
CA GLY A 13 12.95 6.76 -19.56
C GLY A 13 12.86 8.23 -19.96
N ALA A 14 11.67 8.85 -19.83
CA ALA A 14 11.52 10.28 -20.07
C ALA A 14 12.22 11.13 -19.00
N LEU A 15 12.23 10.68 -17.75
CA LEU A 15 12.99 11.33 -16.68
C LEU A 15 14.51 11.29 -16.93
N GLU A 16 15.05 10.17 -17.42
CA GLU A 16 16.47 10.07 -17.83
C GLU A 16 16.80 11.09 -18.94
N LEU A 17 15.95 11.16 -19.98
CA LEU A 17 16.15 12.09 -21.10
C LEU A 17 16.07 13.57 -20.67
N VAL A 18 15.16 13.92 -19.77
CA VAL A 18 15.05 15.27 -19.20
C VAL A 18 16.22 15.61 -18.29
N ALA A 19 16.71 14.65 -17.48
CA ALA A 19 17.92 14.85 -16.68
C ALA A 19 19.16 15.07 -17.55
N MET A 20 19.26 14.43 -18.72
CA MET A 20 20.31 14.69 -19.70
C MET A 20 20.17 16.08 -20.36
N ASP A 21 18.97 16.45 -20.81
CA ASP A 21 18.68 17.75 -21.43
C ASP A 21 19.01 18.94 -20.50
N MET A 22 18.56 18.87 -19.24
CA MET A 22 18.81 19.94 -18.27
C MET A 22 20.28 20.03 -17.84
N LYS A 23 21.03 18.92 -17.81
CA LYS A 23 22.50 18.94 -17.62
C LYS A 23 23.22 19.55 -18.81
N ALA A 24 22.86 19.15 -20.03
CA ALA A 24 23.47 19.64 -21.27
C ALA A 24 23.31 21.16 -21.45
N ARG A 25 22.23 21.75 -20.89
CA ARG A 25 21.99 23.21 -20.88
C ARG A 25 22.50 23.94 -19.64
N GLY A 26 23.17 23.26 -18.72
CA GLY A 26 23.61 23.85 -17.45
C GLY A 26 22.50 24.21 -16.45
N MET A 27 21.23 23.93 -16.78
CA MET A 27 20.06 24.25 -15.95
C MET A 27 19.88 23.30 -14.75
N TYR A 28 20.62 22.18 -14.70
CA TYR A 28 20.57 21.23 -13.59
C TYR A 28 21.97 20.77 -13.16
N LEU A 29 22.39 21.22 -11.98
CA LEU A 29 23.54 20.70 -11.24
C LEU A 29 23.03 19.70 -10.20
N CYS A 30 23.30 18.40 -10.41
CA CYS A 30 22.89 17.39 -9.44
C CYS A 30 23.77 17.48 -8.17
N ARG A 31 23.16 17.84 -7.04
CA ARG A 31 23.84 17.93 -5.73
C ARG A 31 24.00 16.56 -5.04
N THR A 32 23.34 15.53 -5.54
CA THR A 32 23.34 14.16 -4.99
C THR A 32 24.54 13.38 -5.50
N LEU A 33 25.25 12.67 -4.61
CA LEU A 33 26.36 11.80 -5.05
C LEU A 33 25.88 10.68 -5.98
N SER A 34 26.68 10.40 -7.01
CA SER A 34 26.61 9.14 -7.77
C SER A 34 26.90 7.96 -6.84
N TYR A 35 26.06 6.93 -6.88
CA TYR A 35 26.22 5.66 -6.17
C TYR A 35 27.27 4.72 -6.80
N LYS A 36 28.21 5.25 -7.60
CA LYS A 36 29.27 4.47 -8.26
C LYS A 36 30.13 3.71 -7.24
N GLY A 37 30.10 2.38 -7.31
CA GLY A 37 30.82 1.48 -6.40
C GLY A 37 30.05 1.13 -5.11
N ALA A 38 28.82 1.65 -4.93
CA ALA A 38 27.93 1.14 -3.89
C ALA A 38 27.24 -0.13 -4.38
N GLU A 39 27.25 -1.17 -3.55
CA GLU A 39 26.56 -2.44 -3.81
C GLU A 39 25.15 -2.39 -3.22
N PHE A 40 24.19 -3.06 -3.87
CA PHE A 40 22.81 -3.18 -3.39
C PHE A 40 22.35 -4.63 -3.47
N GLU A 41 22.05 -5.21 -2.32
CA GLU A 41 21.58 -6.58 -2.14
C GLU A 41 20.17 -6.58 -1.54
N VAL A 42 19.29 -7.40 -2.09
CA VAL A 42 17.94 -7.66 -1.56
C VAL A 42 17.99 -9.02 -0.88
N ILE A 43 17.75 -9.04 0.44
CA ILE A 43 17.86 -10.26 1.25
C ILE A 43 16.49 -10.66 1.79
N GLU A 44 16.10 -11.88 1.48
CA GLU A 44 14.87 -12.50 1.99
C GLU A 44 15.16 -13.15 3.37
N ALA A 45 14.42 -12.70 4.38
CA ALA A 45 14.43 -13.23 5.73
C ALA A 45 13.21 -14.15 5.89
N THR A 46 13.42 -15.45 5.81
CA THR A 46 12.37 -16.45 6.06
C THR A 46 11.89 -16.35 7.51
N LEU A 47 10.58 -16.32 7.74
CA LEU A 47 10.01 -16.56 9.07
C LEU A 47 10.43 -17.97 9.54
N ASP A 48 10.79 -18.09 10.82
CA ASP A 48 10.94 -19.38 11.49
C ASP A 48 9.57 -19.97 11.92
N ASP A 49 9.56 -21.21 12.40
CA ASP A 49 8.32 -21.90 12.79
C ASP A 49 7.62 -21.23 13.99
N LYS A 50 8.38 -20.67 14.94
CA LYS A 50 7.83 -19.95 16.09
C LYS A 50 7.10 -18.69 15.61
N MET A 51 7.78 -17.90 14.79
CA MET A 51 7.28 -16.67 14.20
C MET A 51 6.07 -16.93 13.28
N THR A 52 6.09 -18.02 12.52
CA THR A 52 4.98 -18.43 11.64
C THR A 52 3.73 -18.83 12.45
N ASN A 53 3.91 -19.60 13.53
CA ASN A 53 2.83 -19.95 14.46
C ASN A 53 2.26 -18.72 15.18
N ALA A 54 3.13 -17.83 15.67
CA ALA A 54 2.74 -16.54 16.25
C ALA A 54 1.93 -15.68 15.28
N TYR A 55 2.37 -15.58 14.01
CA TYR A 55 1.67 -14.86 12.95
C TYR A 55 0.28 -15.45 12.69
N LYS A 56 0.17 -16.78 12.57
CA LYS A 56 -1.11 -17.47 12.36
C LYS A 56 -2.08 -17.20 13.51
N LYS A 57 -1.68 -17.45 14.76
CA LYS A 57 -2.51 -17.19 15.95
C LYS A 57 -2.93 -15.73 16.05
N ALA A 58 -2.04 -14.80 15.73
CA ALA A 58 -2.38 -13.39 15.71
C ALA A 58 -3.42 -13.05 14.62
N THR A 59 -3.33 -13.65 13.42
CA THR A 59 -4.38 -13.47 12.39
C THR A 59 -5.73 -14.02 12.84
N GLU A 60 -5.75 -15.17 13.54
CA GLU A 60 -6.97 -15.75 14.11
C GLU A 60 -7.62 -14.78 15.12
N VAL A 61 -6.85 -14.26 16.10
CA VAL A 61 -7.37 -13.30 17.10
C VAL A 61 -7.82 -11.97 16.48
N TRP A 62 -7.18 -11.50 15.40
CA TRP A 62 -7.66 -10.31 14.66
C TRP A 62 -8.98 -10.58 13.90
N VAL A 63 -9.20 -11.79 13.38
CA VAL A 63 -10.48 -12.16 12.73
C VAL A 63 -11.60 -12.28 13.77
N ASP A 64 -11.35 -12.96 14.89
CA ASP A 64 -12.28 -13.05 16.03
C ASP A 64 -12.66 -11.65 16.55
N LEU A 65 -11.68 -10.76 16.72
CA LEU A 65 -11.92 -9.38 17.13
C LEU A 65 -12.79 -8.64 16.10
N ARG A 66 -12.56 -8.81 14.78
CA ARG A 66 -13.41 -8.20 13.75
C ARG A 66 -14.85 -8.70 13.85
N GLN A 67 -15.05 -10.01 14.02
CA GLN A 67 -16.38 -10.62 14.11
C GLN A 67 -17.13 -10.14 15.36
N LYS A 68 -16.47 -10.14 16.53
CA LYS A 68 -17.04 -9.65 17.80
C LYS A 68 -17.38 -8.15 17.72
N LEU A 69 -16.49 -7.32 17.15
CA LEU A 69 -16.80 -5.91 16.91
C LEU A 69 -18.02 -5.72 15.99
N LEU A 70 -18.17 -6.52 14.94
CA LEU A 70 -19.34 -6.45 14.04
C LEU A 70 -20.63 -6.84 14.76
N SER A 71 -20.65 -7.91 15.55
CA SER A 71 -21.85 -8.32 16.30
C SER A 71 -22.20 -7.31 17.39
N THR A 72 -21.23 -6.83 18.18
CA THR A 72 -21.49 -5.80 19.21
C THR A 72 -22.02 -4.50 18.59
N ILE A 73 -21.47 -4.03 17.46
CA ILE A 73 -22.00 -2.84 16.75
C ILE A 73 -23.44 -3.05 16.28
N SER A 74 -23.84 -4.28 15.93
CA SER A 74 -25.20 -4.60 15.51
C SER A 74 -26.20 -4.74 16.66
N LEU A 75 -25.73 -4.98 17.89
CA LEU A 75 -26.55 -5.16 19.10
C LEU A 75 -26.69 -3.88 19.94
N LEU A 76 -25.95 -2.82 19.63
CA LEU A 76 -26.00 -1.55 20.36
C LEU A 76 -27.18 -0.68 19.92
N PRO A 77 -28.02 -0.16 20.86
CA PRO A 77 -29.18 0.66 20.52
C PRO A 77 -28.78 2.03 19.95
N GLU A 78 -27.69 2.62 20.45
CA GLU A 78 -27.04 3.79 19.86
C GLU A 78 -25.84 3.33 19.02
N LYS A 79 -25.90 3.56 17.71
CA LYS A 79 -24.82 3.18 16.79
C LYS A 79 -23.61 4.09 17.01
N PRO A 80 -22.45 3.57 17.47
CA PRO A 80 -21.26 4.39 17.68
C PRO A 80 -20.71 4.93 16.35
N ASN A 81 -19.71 5.82 16.40
CA ASN A 81 -19.03 6.33 15.21
C ASN A 81 -18.18 5.22 14.55
N THR A 82 -18.85 4.34 13.80
CA THR A 82 -18.26 3.18 13.11
C THR A 82 -17.16 3.58 12.14
N ARG A 83 -17.27 4.77 11.50
CA ARG A 83 -16.25 5.30 10.60
C ARG A 83 -14.94 5.62 11.33
N LEU A 84 -15.02 6.17 12.54
CA LEU A 84 -13.85 6.40 13.40
C LEU A 84 -13.27 5.07 13.90
N LEU A 85 -14.13 4.18 14.42
CA LEU A 85 -13.73 2.87 14.95
C LEU A 85 -13.01 2.02 13.89
N TRP A 86 -13.59 1.86 12.69
CA TRP A 86 -12.95 1.11 11.61
C TRP A 86 -11.67 1.78 11.11
N ARG A 87 -11.59 3.12 11.06
CA ARG A 87 -10.35 3.84 10.72
C ARG A 87 -9.23 3.53 11.73
N LEU A 88 -9.55 3.50 13.02
CA LEU A 88 -8.60 3.19 14.10
C LEU A 88 -8.21 1.70 14.06
N TYR A 89 -9.19 0.79 14.05
CA TYR A 89 -9.00 -0.66 13.93
C TYR A 89 -8.03 -1.01 12.80
N TRP A 90 -8.29 -0.48 11.60
CA TRP A 90 -7.47 -0.78 10.43
C TRP A 90 -6.08 -0.13 10.48
N ALA A 91 -5.91 1.01 11.13
CA ALA A 91 -4.58 1.60 11.36
C ALA A 91 -3.77 0.80 12.40
N THR A 92 -4.41 0.34 13.47
CA THR A 92 -3.80 -0.51 14.52
C THR A 92 -3.38 -1.86 13.93
N HIS A 93 -4.28 -2.58 13.28
CA HIS A 93 -4.00 -3.82 12.55
C HIS A 93 -2.82 -3.69 11.58
N GLN A 94 -2.80 -2.61 10.78
CA GLN A 94 -1.76 -2.35 9.78
C GLN A 94 -0.39 -2.00 10.42
N ARG A 95 -0.37 -1.43 11.64
CA ARG A 95 0.85 -1.23 12.44
C ARG A 95 1.32 -2.54 13.10
N PHE A 96 0.38 -3.32 13.64
CA PHE A 96 0.63 -4.60 14.32
C PHE A 96 1.40 -5.56 13.41
N PHE A 97 0.87 -5.87 12.22
CA PHE A 97 1.51 -6.81 11.30
C PHE A 97 2.83 -6.27 10.72
N ARG A 98 3.02 -4.94 10.64
CA ARG A 98 4.34 -4.37 10.28
C ARG A 98 5.39 -4.57 11.35
N HIS A 99 5.06 -4.30 12.62
CA HIS A 99 5.98 -4.56 13.73
C HIS A 99 6.32 -6.06 13.80
N LEU A 100 5.34 -6.93 13.56
CA LEU A 100 5.51 -8.38 13.44
C LEU A 100 6.49 -8.76 12.31
N CYS A 101 6.39 -8.15 11.13
CA CYS A 101 7.36 -8.32 10.03
C CYS A 101 8.76 -7.77 10.36
N MET A 102 8.86 -6.69 11.14
CA MET A 102 10.16 -6.17 11.60
C MET A 102 10.86 -7.14 12.56
N SER A 103 10.14 -7.68 13.55
CA SER A 103 10.66 -8.67 14.49
C SER A 103 11.12 -9.95 13.78
N ALA A 104 10.36 -10.44 12.78
CA ALA A 104 10.74 -11.61 11.98
C ALA A 104 12.10 -11.47 11.26
N LYS A 105 12.56 -10.25 10.99
CA LYS A 105 13.87 -9.99 10.36
C LYS A 105 15.03 -10.03 11.35
N VAL A 106 14.81 -9.89 12.65
CA VAL A 106 15.88 -9.70 13.65
C VAL A 106 16.92 -10.82 13.63
N PRO A 107 16.56 -12.13 13.61
CA PRO A 107 17.56 -13.20 13.53
C PRO A 107 18.45 -13.12 12.28
N THR A 108 17.87 -12.78 11.13
CA THR A 108 18.62 -12.58 9.88
C THR A 108 19.47 -11.32 9.92
N ALA A 109 18.97 -10.23 10.50
CA ALA A 109 19.73 -8.99 10.70
C ALA A 109 20.96 -9.22 11.59
N VAL A 110 20.77 -9.84 12.74
CA VAL A 110 21.84 -10.21 13.70
C VAL A 110 22.87 -11.14 13.05
N ARG A 111 22.44 -12.14 12.25
CA ARG A 111 23.33 -13.01 11.47
C ARG A 111 24.19 -12.22 10.48
N LEU A 112 23.60 -11.29 9.74
CA LEU A 112 24.30 -10.45 8.75
C LEU A 112 25.27 -9.47 9.42
N VAL A 113 24.92 -8.89 10.56
CA VAL A 113 25.82 -8.05 11.36
C VAL A 113 27.02 -8.88 11.84
N LYS A 114 26.79 -10.05 12.45
CA LYS A 114 27.83 -10.98 12.90
C LYS A 114 28.65 -11.59 11.76
N GLN A 115 28.17 -11.52 10.52
CA GLN A 115 28.96 -11.81 9.32
C GLN A 115 29.83 -10.63 8.91
N ALA A 116 29.26 -9.44 8.72
CA ALA A 116 29.99 -8.24 8.31
C ALA A 116 31.13 -7.87 9.28
N LEU A 117 30.93 -8.05 10.59
CA LEU A 117 31.97 -7.84 11.60
C LEU A 117 33.14 -8.84 11.49
N ARG A 118 32.91 -10.06 10.97
CA ARG A 118 33.98 -11.04 10.65
C ARG A 118 34.68 -10.75 9.32
N GLU A 119 34.03 -10.02 8.42
CA GLU A 119 34.59 -9.52 7.15
C GLU A 119 35.39 -8.21 7.34
N ASP A 120 35.70 -7.82 8.58
CA ASP A 120 36.30 -6.54 9.02
C ASP A 120 35.54 -5.27 8.56
N LYS A 121 34.22 -5.36 8.43
CA LYS A 121 33.34 -4.24 8.05
C LYS A 121 32.67 -3.63 9.28
N CYS A 122 32.23 -2.37 9.16
CA CYS A 122 31.39 -1.71 10.17
C CYS A 122 29.94 -1.62 9.70
N VAL A 123 28.98 -1.78 10.61
CA VAL A 123 27.57 -1.91 10.26
C VAL A 123 26.76 -0.72 10.74
N VAL A 124 25.81 -0.26 9.92
CA VAL A 124 24.80 0.74 10.29
C VAL A 124 23.43 0.14 10.01
N ILE A 125 22.58 0.02 11.02
CA ILE A 125 21.23 -0.54 10.92
C ILE A 125 20.21 0.58 10.86
N GLY A 126 19.37 0.60 9.82
CA GLY A 126 18.29 1.56 9.62
C GLY A 126 16.91 1.02 10.01
N LEU A 127 16.21 1.77 10.85
CA LEU A 127 14.77 1.61 11.16
C LEU A 127 14.04 2.96 11.05
N GLN A 128 12.70 2.95 11.16
CA GLN A 128 11.89 4.16 11.34
C GLN A 128 11.33 4.21 12.77
N SER A 129 10.68 3.14 13.23
CA SER A 129 9.95 3.06 14.50
C SER A 129 10.81 2.47 15.63
N THR A 130 11.02 3.24 16.71
CA THR A 130 11.79 2.82 17.90
C THR A 130 10.98 2.00 18.92
N GLY A 131 9.64 2.04 18.84
CA GLY A 131 8.74 1.43 19.84
C GLY A 131 8.52 2.26 21.12
N GLU A 132 9.34 3.29 21.38
CA GLU A 132 9.41 4.08 22.62
C GLU A 132 8.06 4.42 23.28
N ALA A 133 7.12 5.01 22.53
CA ALA A 133 5.82 5.42 23.08
C ALA A 133 4.89 4.24 23.48
N ARG A 134 5.30 2.98 23.24
CA ARG A 134 4.71 1.78 23.87
C ARG A 134 5.50 1.41 25.13
N THR A 135 6.83 1.52 25.08
CA THR A 135 7.74 1.28 26.21
C THR A 135 7.43 2.20 27.39
N GLU A 136 7.31 3.52 27.19
CA GLU A 136 6.98 4.49 28.24
C GLU A 136 5.58 4.25 28.83
N GLU A 137 4.60 3.90 28.00
CA GLU A 137 3.22 3.63 28.42
C GLU A 137 3.13 2.36 29.30
N ALA A 138 3.81 1.29 28.90
CA ALA A 138 3.87 0.06 29.67
C ALA A 138 4.75 0.17 30.94
N VAL A 139 5.86 0.91 30.90
CA VAL A 139 6.65 1.23 32.12
C VAL A 139 5.81 2.05 33.11
N SER A 140 4.93 2.93 32.63
CA SER A 140 3.99 3.67 33.48
C SER A 140 2.86 2.79 34.05
N LYS A 141 2.57 1.64 33.42
CA LYS A 141 1.48 0.70 33.79
C LYS A 141 1.96 -0.46 34.68
N TYR A 142 3.22 -0.87 34.53
CA TYR A 142 3.79 -2.08 35.16
C TYR A 142 5.01 -1.79 36.06
N GLY A 143 5.67 -0.64 35.92
CA GLY A 143 6.86 -0.27 36.69
C GLY A 143 8.15 -0.24 35.85
N SER A 144 9.27 0.11 36.51
CA SER A 144 10.58 0.25 35.89
C SER A 144 11.38 -1.06 35.78
N GLU A 145 10.94 -2.13 36.44
CA GLU A 145 11.54 -3.46 36.40
C GLU A 145 10.49 -4.43 35.82
N LEU A 146 10.87 -5.20 34.81
CA LEU A 146 9.98 -6.05 34.01
C LEU A 146 10.64 -7.41 33.73
N ASP A 147 9.85 -8.47 33.54
CA ASP A 147 10.38 -9.84 33.37
C ASP A 147 11.20 -10.03 32.07
N ASP A 148 10.80 -9.37 30.98
CA ASP A 148 11.53 -9.31 29.70
C ASP A 148 11.11 -8.06 28.88
N PHE A 149 11.71 -7.86 27.71
CA PHE A 149 11.39 -6.72 26.83
C PHE A 149 9.91 -6.64 26.42
N ILE A 150 9.40 -5.41 26.34
CA ILE A 150 7.99 -5.15 26.00
C ILE A 150 7.68 -5.54 24.54
N SER A 151 6.61 -6.33 24.35
CA SER A 151 6.10 -6.72 23.04
C SER A 151 5.25 -5.60 22.43
N GLY A 152 5.85 -4.82 21.51
CA GLY A 152 5.18 -3.72 20.82
C GLY A 152 3.85 -4.07 20.12
N PRO A 153 3.67 -5.26 19.49
CA PRO A 153 2.39 -5.68 18.93
C PRO A 153 1.34 -5.96 20.01
N ARG A 154 1.73 -6.51 21.17
CA ARG A 154 0.82 -6.83 22.27
C ARG A 154 0.20 -5.56 22.84
N GLU A 155 1.01 -4.60 23.26
CA GLU A 155 0.53 -3.33 23.83
C GLU A 155 -0.31 -2.51 22.86
N LEU A 156 0.03 -2.56 21.56
CA LEU A 156 -0.75 -1.93 20.50
C LEU A 156 -2.16 -2.52 20.36
N MET A 157 -2.31 -3.85 20.55
CA MET A 157 -3.60 -4.53 20.45
C MET A 157 -4.40 -4.46 21.75
N LEU A 158 -3.75 -4.60 22.90
CA LEU A 158 -4.36 -4.40 24.23
C LEU A 158 -4.95 -2.99 24.33
N LYS A 159 -4.16 -1.94 24.06
CA LYS A 159 -4.64 -0.56 24.12
C LYS A 159 -5.84 -0.32 23.20
N PHE A 160 -5.85 -0.87 21.99
CA PHE A 160 -6.98 -0.70 21.09
C PHE A 160 -8.28 -1.30 21.65
N VAL A 161 -8.22 -2.45 22.33
CA VAL A 161 -9.39 -3.05 22.99
C VAL A 161 -9.74 -2.33 24.28
N GLU A 162 -8.75 -1.90 25.08
CA GLU A 162 -8.96 -1.09 26.29
C GLU A 162 -9.67 0.24 25.94
N ASP A 163 -9.17 1.01 24.97
CA ASP A 163 -9.65 2.35 24.59
C ASP A 163 -10.91 2.34 23.69
N TYR A 164 -11.04 1.42 22.73
CA TYR A 164 -12.01 1.52 21.63
C TYR A 164 -12.98 0.35 21.46
N TYR A 165 -12.93 -0.68 22.32
CA TYR A 165 -13.97 -1.72 22.29
C TYR A 165 -15.32 -1.13 22.72
N PRO A 166 -16.37 -1.19 21.86
CA PRO A 166 -17.63 -0.52 22.12
C PRO A 166 -18.41 -1.28 23.21
N LEU A 167 -18.84 -0.56 24.25
CA LEU A 167 -19.68 -1.07 25.31
C LEU A 167 -21.04 -0.34 25.28
N PRO A 168 -22.14 -0.97 25.76
CA PRO A 168 -23.38 -0.26 26.03
C PRO A 168 -23.17 0.89 27.02
N LYS A 169 -24.11 1.84 27.08
CA LYS A 169 -24.17 2.79 28.19
C LYS A 169 -24.28 2.00 29.50
N LYS A 170 -23.38 2.25 30.44
CA LYS A 170 -23.45 1.65 31.77
C LYS A 170 -24.74 2.18 32.45
N PRO A 171 -25.63 1.31 32.96
CA PRO A 171 -26.78 1.76 33.72
C PRO A 171 -26.35 2.53 34.98
N GLU A 172 -27.06 3.62 35.26
CA GLU A 172 -26.94 4.32 36.53
C GLU A 172 -27.73 3.55 37.59
N LEU A 173 -27.02 2.78 38.41
CA LEU A 173 -27.59 2.19 39.61
C LEU A 173 -27.97 3.34 40.57
N LEU A 174 -29.25 3.42 40.90
CA LEU A 174 -29.69 4.23 42.04
C LEU A 174 -28.90 3.78 43.29
N PRO A 175 -28.49 4.71 44.17
CA PRO A 175 -27.80 4.35 45.40
C PRO A 175 -28.69 3.42 46.24
N ASP A 176 -28.09 2.35 46.76
CA ASP A 176 -28.76 1.41 47.65
C ASP A 176 -29.14 2.13 48.95
N ASP A 177 -30.43 2.47 49.08
CA ASP A 177 -30.95 3.27 50.19
C ASP A 177 -31.12 2.37 51.42
N GLY A 178 -29.97 2.04 52.00
CA GLY A 178 -29.80 0.94 52.96
C GLY A 178 -30.76 1.01 54.13
N VAL A 179 -31.46 -0.11 54.37
CA VAL A 179 -32.54 -0.27 55.36
C VAL A 179 -32.13 0.25 56.74
N LYS A 180 -32.59 1.46 57.10
CA LYS A 180 -32.43 2.02 58.43
C LYS A 180 -33.54 1.54 59.35
N GLU A 181 -33.19 0.66 60.28
CA GLU A 181 -34.11 0.18 61.31
C GLU A 181 -34.72 1.32 62.14
N LEU A 182 -36.04 1.25 62.34
CA LEU A 182 -36.80 2.23 63.13
C LEU A 182 -36.59 2.04 64.65
N GLN A 183 -35.52 2.59 65.21
CA GLN A 183 -35.35 2.65 66.66
C GLN A 183 -36.11 3.85 67.28
N ARG A 184 -37.26 3.55 67.91
CA ARG A 184 -38.09 4.51 68.65
C ARG A 184 -37.46 4.95 69.99
N LYS A 185 -37.27 6.26 70.18
CA LYS A 185 -37.36 7.06 71.44
C LYS A 185 -36.97 8.51 71.11
N ARG A 186 -37.46 9.58 71.76
CA ARG A 186 -38.70 9.86 72.53
C ARG A 186 -38.74 11.40 72.67
N HIS A 187 -39.85 12.07 72.37
CA HIS A 187 -39.93 13.54 72.40
C HIS A 187 -39.70 14.15 73.80
N LEU A 188 -39.16 15.37 73.86
CA LEU A 188 -39.54 16.40 74.84
C LEU A 188 -39.04 17.81 74.46
N ALA A 189 -39.95 18.79 74.54
CA ALA A 189 -39.76 20.25 74.66
C ALA A 189 -39.03 21.07 73.57
N SER A 190 -39.50 22.33 73.47
CA SER A 190 -39.05 23.47 72.65
C SER A 190 -38.67 24.64 73.61
N PRO A 191 -38.40 25.92 73.20
CA PRO A 191 -38.43 26.53 71.86
C PRO A 191 -37.26 27.52 71.54
N ASP A 192 -37.41 28.21 70.40
CA ASP A 192 -37.21 29.67 70.21
C ASP A 192 -35.92 30.29 69.60
N VAL A 193 -36.12 31.54 69.15
CA VAL A 193 -35.20 32.59 68.65
C VAL A 193 -34.68 32.50 67.20
N SER A 194 -35.07 33.52 66.41
CA SER A 194 -34.52 33.89 65.10
C SER A 194 -33.38 34.91 65.24
N GLY A 195 -32.32 34.80 64.42
CA GLY A 195 -31.26 35.82 64.36
C GLY A 195 -30.14 35.51 63.35
N LYS A 196 -29.74 36.49 62.52
CA LYS A 196 -28.66 36.35 61.52
C LYS A 196 -27.36 37.07 61.93
N SER A 197 -26.23 36.50 61.48
CA SER A 197 -24.97 37.16 61.03
C SER A 197 -23.76 37.33 61.98
N ARG A 198 -22.56 37.39 61.33
CA ARG A 198 -21.18 37.69 61.83
C ARG A 198 -20.52 36.59 62.68
N ALA A 199 -19.20 36.31 62.62
CA ALA A 199 -18.06 36.69 61.74
C ALA A 199 -17.00 35.55 61.80
N ARG A 200 -16.21 35.14 60.78
CA ARG A 200 -15.22 35.78 59.88
C ARG A 200 -13.84 36.11 60.52
N LYS A 201 -12.81 35.26 60.31
CA LYS A 201 -11.34 35.55 60.28
C LYS A 201 -10.57 34.32 59.68
N VAL A 202 -9.73 34.47 58.63
CA VAL A 202 -8.22 34.58 58.62
C VAL A 202 -7.52 33.21 58.77
N ALA A 203 -6.48 32.77 58.01
CA ALA A 203 -5.53 33.32 57.00
C ALA A 203 -4.84 32.16 56.20
N LYS A 204 -3.92 32.31 55.20
CA LYS A 204 -3.57 33.36 54.19
C LYS A 204 -2.35 32.92 53.31
N LEU A 205 -2.55 32.69 51.99
CA LEU A 205 -1.65 33.01 50.83
C LEU A 205 -0.20 32.41 50.79
N PRO A 206 0.67 32.63 49.73
CA PRO A 206 0.69 33.69 48.70
C PRO A 206 0.80 33.32 47.19
N HIS A 207 0.51 34.32 46.34
CA HIS A 207 0.81 34.43 44.90
C HIS A 207 2.25 34.99 44.67
N PRO A 208 2.70 35.32 43.43
CA PRO A 208 2.33 36.59 42.74
C PRO A 208 2.06 36.41 41.21
N SER A 209 1.07 37.08 40.58
CA SER A 209 1.10 38.41 39.88
C SER A 209 1.45 38.35 38.37
N ASP A 210 1.07 39.24 37.44
CA ASP A 210 0.03 40.28 37.22
C ASP A 210 0.35 40.93 35.82
N ALA A 211 -0.52 41.57 35.02
CA ALA A 211 -1.99 41.68 34.95
C ALA A 211 -2.41 42.12 33.50
N ASP A 212 -3.09 43.27 33.36
CA ASP A 212 -3.43 44.09 32.16
C ASP A 212 -4.43 43.58 31.09
N SER A 213 -5.19 44.53 30.51
CA SER A 213 -6.37 44.35 29.66
C SER A 213 -6.50 45.45 28.58
N ASP A 214 -7.32 45.23 27.54
CA ASP A 214 -8.49 46.07 27.19
C ASP A 214 -9.13 45.60 25.84
N GLU A 215 -10.26 46.20 25.47
CA GLU A 215 -11.18 45.73 24.41
C GLU A 215 -11.00 46.43 23.06
N GLU A 216 -11.47 45.81 21.97
CA GLU A 216 -12.30 46.49 20.95
C GLU A 216 -13.10 45.46 20.11
N SER A 217 -14.05 45.93 19.29
CA SER A 217 -15.03 45.07 18.58
C SER A 217 -15.36 45.58 17.15
N GLU A 218 -16.45 45.08 16.55
CA GLU A 218 -16.98 45.42 15.20
C GLU A 218 -16.22 44.90 13.95
N THR A 219 -16.81 44.86 12.73
CA THR A 219 -18.13 44.38 12.25
C THR A 219 -18.00 44.02 10.74
N ALA A 220 -18.85 43.12 10.18
CA ALA A 220 -19.00 42.95 8.71
C ALA A 220 -20.31 42.23 8.26
N SER A 221 -21.29 43.01 7.79
CA SER A 221 -22.24 42.76 6.66
C SER A 221 -22.96 41.41 6.44
N VAL A 222 -24.30 41.48 6.60
CA VAL A 222 -25.45 40.83 5.91
C VAL A 222 -25.46 41.00 4.35
N PRO A 223 -26.46 40.53 3.53
CA PRO A 223 -27.68 39.71 3.76
C PRO A 223 -28.03 38.61 2.68
N GLU A 224 -29.20 37.94 2.85
CA GLU A 224 -30.22 37.52 1.82
C GLU A 224 -29.86 36.58 0.63
N SER A 225 -30.79 35.81 0.01
CA SER A 225 -32.24 35.49 0.17
C SER A 225 -32.49 34.01 -0.29
N SER A 226 -33.67 33.39 -0.46
CA SER A 226 -35.10 33.77 -0.47
C SER A 226 -36.03 32.55 -0.22
N ASP A 227 -37.16 32.76 0.47
CA ASP A 227 -38.56 32.34 0.17
C ASP A 227 -38.86 30.89 -0.32
N SER A 228 -39.64 30.08 0.42
CA SER A 228 -41.13 29.96 0.45
C SER A 228 -41.67 28.93 -0.57
N ASP A 229 -42.87 28.32 -0.51
CA ASP A 229 -44.12 28.50 0.28
C ASP A 229 -44.88 27.13 0.31
N TYR A 230 -46.08 26.88 0.87
CA TYR A 230 -47.17 27.65 1.50
C TYR A 230 -47.89 26.75 2.56
N GLY A 231 -48.79 27.29 3.40
CA GLY A 231 -49.73 26.55 4.28
C GLY A 231 -51.19 26.59 3.75
N PRO A 232 -52.21 27.01 4.54
CA PRO A 232 -52.44 26.94 6.01
C PRO A 232 -53.42 25.77 6.32
N GLU A 233 -54.49 25.71 7.15
CA GLU A 233 -55.33 26.49 8.13
C GLU A 233 -55.91 25.43 9.13
N GLY A 234 -56.45 25.64 10.35
CA GLY A 234 -56.61 26.75 11.32
C GLY A 234 -56.54 26.13 12.77
N ASP A 235 -56.89 26.73 13.92
CA ASP A 235 -57.68 27.92 14.33
C ASP A 235 -59.20 27.79 14.15
N GLU A 236 -60.09 28.10 15.12
CA GLU A 236 -60.01 28.63 16.52
C GLU A 236 -61.15 27.94 17.39
N SER A 237 -61.62 28.28 18.60
CA SER A 237 -61.54 29.43 19.55
C SER A 237 -61.85 29.01 21.03
N ASP A 238 -61.63 29.94 21.99
CA ASP A 238 -62.46 30.39 23.14
C ASP A 238 -63.32 29.46 24.07
N ALA A 239 -63.59 29.77 25.35
CA ALA A 239 -63.02 30.74 26.33
C ALA A 239 -63.65 30.56 27.76
N ALA A 240 -63.20 31.40 28.71
CA ALA A 240 -63.83 31.79 29.99
C ALA A 240 -63.78 30.82 31.20
N ALA A 241 -64.01 31.38 32.40
CA ALA A 241 -63.83 30.75 33.72
C ALA A 241 -64.75 31.40 34.78
N SER A 242 -65.03 30.69 35.91
CA SER A 242 -65.08 31.27 37.29
C SER A 242 -65.58 30.28 38.37
N ASP A 243 -64.74 30.01 39.36
CA ASP A 243 -64.94 29.99 40.84
C ASP A 243 -66.30 29.74 41.55
N VAL A 244 -66.17 29.03 42.70
CA VAL A 244 -66.95 29.04 43.98
C VAL A 244 -68.11 28.04 44.24
N GLU A 245 -67.79 27.06 45.12
CA GLU A 245 -68.51 26.33 46.20
C GLU A 245 -70.07 26.33 46.32
N SER A 246 -70.68 25.14 46.50
CA SER A 246 -71.12 24.61 47.83
C SER A 246 -72.36 23.66 47.83
N SER A 247 -72.33 22.66 48.73
CA SER A 247 -73.45 21.92 49.36
C SER A 247 -74.26 20.84 48.60
N ASP A 248 -74.37 19.70 49.29
CA ASP A 248 -75.06 18.42 49.02
C ASP A 248 -76.52 18.47 48.49
N SER A 249 -76.87 17.49 47.65
CA SER A 249 -78.15 16.75 47.71
C SER A 249 -78.06 15.40 46.99
N ASP A 250 -78.61 14.34 47.58
CA ASP A 250 -78.58 12.98 47.01
C ASP A 250 -79.53 12.84 45.82
N TYR A 251 -78.96 12.50 44.65
CA TYR A 251 -79.69 12.06 43.46
C TYR A 251 -78.90 10.93 42.79
N ASP A 252 -79.54 9.77 42.58
CA ASP A 252 -78.90 8.64 41.90
C ASP A 252 -78.53 8.99 40.45
N GLU A 253 -77.23 9.10 40.20
CA GLU A 253 -76.68 9.50 38.92
C GLU A 253 -76.76 8.34 37.92
N PHE A 254 -77.81 8.31 37.10
CA PHE A 254 -77.96 7.39 35.97
C PHE A 254 -76.76 7.51 35.02
N GLN A 255 -76.13 6.38 34.72
CA GLN A 255 -74.90 6.33 33.92
C GLN A 255 -75.19 5.75 32.53
N LYS A 256 -74.40 6.17 31.55
CA LYS A 256 -74.60 5.80 30.14
C LYS A 256 -73.69 4.64 29.73
N CYS A 257 -74.28 3.57 29.20
CA CYS A 257 -73.53 2.48 28.59
C CYS A 257 -72.87 2.95 27.29
N GLU A 258 -71.53 2.97 27.28
CA GLU A 258 -70.72 3.45 26.15
C GLU A 258 -70.81 2.59 24.86
N ILE A 259 -71.46 1.42 24.93
CA ILE A 259 -71.58 0.51 23.79
C ILE A 259 -72.94 0.65 23.07
N CYS A 260 -74.03 0.83 23.81
CA CYS A 260 -75.39 0.95 23.25
C CYS A 260 -76.05 2.31 23.49
N SER A 261 -75.35 3.26 24.14
CA SER A 261 -75.81 4.62 24.41
C SER A 261 -77.15 4.72 25.16
N THR A 262 -77.45 3.72 25.99
CA THR A 262 -78.62 3.70 26.88
C THR A 262 -78.20 4.13 28.28
N GLU A 263 -79.08 4.84 29.00
CA GLU A 263 -78.88 5.28 30.38
C GLU A 263 -79.55 4.28 31.33
N GLU A 264 -78.83 3.86 32.37
CA GLU A 264 -79.25 2.84 33.34
C GLU A 264 -78.66 3.16 34.73
N GLU A 265 -79.23 2.59 35.79
CA GLU A 265 -78.75 2.77 37.16
C GLU A 265 -77.33 2.20 37.34
N ARG A 266 -76.48 2.91 38.09
CA ARG A 266 -75.04 2.60 38.21
C ARG A 266 -74.74 1.17 38.66
N GLU A 267 -75.61 0.56 39.47
CA GLU A 267 -75.45 -0.81 39.98
C GLU A 267 -75.49 -1.89 38.88
N ASN A 268 -76.17 -1.63 37.75
CA ASN A 268 -76.31 -2.58 36.64
C ASN A 268 -75.15 -2.50 35.62
N LEU A 269 -74.27 -1.50 35.74
CA LEU A 269 -73.21 -1.18 34.79
C LEU A 269 -71.81 -1.59 35.30
N LEU A 270 -71.03 -2.29 34.47
CA LEU A 270 -69.61 -2.54 34.76
C LEU A 270 -68.79 -1.27 34.50
N GLN A 271 -68.18 -0.73 35.55
CA GLN A 271 -67.20 0.35 35.45
C GLN A 271 -65.79 -0.19 35.16
N CYS A 272 -65.10 0.38 34.17
CA CYS A 272 -63.72 0.04 33.84
C CYS A 272 -62.73 0.71 34.82
N SER A 273 -61.98 -0.05 35.61
CA SER A 273 -61.05 0.54 36.61
C SER A 273 -59.92 1.37 36.00
N CYS A 274 -59.57 1.12 34.73
CA CYS A 274 -58.50 1.85 34.03
C CYS A 274 -58.94 3.16 33.35
N CYS A 275 -60.25 3.40 33.14
CA CYS A 275 -60.71 4.60 32.42
C CYS A 275 -62.09 5.14 32.84
N GLY A 276 -62.70 4.63 33.92
CA GLY A 276 -63.93 5.13 34.51
C GLY A 276 -65.22 4.88 33.70
N LYS A 277 -65.13 4.46 32.43
CA LYS A 277 -66.28 4.24 31.53
C LYS A 277 -67.14 3.04 31.92
N TYR A 278 -68.45 3.14 31.64
CA TYR A 278 -69.47 2.16 31.99
C TYR A 278 -69.97 1.35 30.78
N ALA A 279 -70.28 0.06 30.97
CA ALA A 279 -70.95 -0.78 29.97
C ALA A 279 -71.78 -1.91 30.61
N HIS A 280 -72.89 -2.30 29.98
CA HIS A 280 -73.67 -3.48 30.42
C HIS A 280 -72.86 -4.77 30.21
N GLN A 281 -72.99 -5.72 31.14
CA GLN A 281 -72.34 -7.05 31.07
C GLN A 281 -72.71 -7.82 29.78
N SER A 282 -73.93 -7.60 29.29
CA SER A 282 -74.53 -8.18 28.08
C SER A 282 -74.07 -7.53 26.77
N CYS A 283 -73.58 -6.28 26.81
CA CYS A 283 -73.08 -5.57 25.63
C CYS A 283 -71.61 -5.89 25.30
N LEU A 284 -70.92 -6.64 26.17
CA LEU A 284 -69.55 -7.12 25.95
C LEU A 284 -69.55 -8.32 24.99
N VAL A 285 -68.43 -8.51 24.27
CA VAL A 285 -68.23 -9.66 23.38
C VAL A 285 -66.92 -10.37 23.75
N PRO A 286 -66.98 -11.65 24.20
CA PRO A 286 -68.18 -12.39 24.60
C PRO A 286 -68.86 -11.76 25.85
N PRO A 287 -70.19 -11.89 25.99
CA PRO A 287 -70.92 -11.33 27.14
C PRO A 287 -70.61 -12.10 28.41
N ILE A 288 -70.37 -11.37 29.50
CA ILE A 288 -70.02 -11.94 30.81
C ILE A 288 -71.32 -12.29 31.55
N ARG A 289 -71.36 -13.45 32.22
CA ARG A 289 -72.55 -13.95 32.95
C ARG A 289 -72.29 -14.35 34.40
N ASP A 290 -71.04 -14.29 34.85
CA ASP A 290 -70.62 -14.61 36.22
C ASP A 290 -70.26 -13.34 36.99
N ILE A 291 -70.55 -13.32 38.28
CA ILE A 291 -70.34 -12.16 39.16
C ILE A 291 -68.83 -11.89 39.33
N ILE A 292 -68.35 -10.76 38.81
CA ILE A 292 -66.93 -10.39 38.85
C ILE A 292 -66.57 -9.78 40.22
N LEU A 293 -65.96 -10.56 41.10
CA LEU A 293 -65.53 -10.14 42.45
C LEU A 293 -64.23 -9.30 42.49
N LYS A 294 -63.80 -8.72 41.35
CA LYS A 294 -62.61 -7.86 41.23
C LYS A 294 -62.75 -6.84 40.11
N GLU A 295 -61.91 -5.81 40.15
CA GLU A 295 -61.77 -4.78 39.12
C GLU A 295 -61.79 -5.34 37.69
N TRP A 296 -62.70 -4.82 36.87
CA TRP A 296 -62.81 -5.14 35.46
C TRP A 296 -62.18 -4.03 34.61
N ALA A 297 -61.49 -4.44 33.53
CA ALA A 297 -60.91 -3.53 32.55
C ALA A 297 -61.40 -3.87 31.14
N CYS A 298 -61.79 -2.84 30.39
CA CYS A 298 -62.32 -2.99 29.03
C CYS A 298 -61.22 -3.39 28.03
N ASN A 299 -61.63 -3.92 26.87
CA ASN A 299 -60.67 -4.52 25.92
C ASN A 299 -59.66 -3.51 25.33
N LEU A 300 -59.99 -2.21 25.21
CA LEU A 300 -59.01 -1.20 24.80
C LEU A 300 -57.93 -0.96 25.88
N CYS A 301 -58.30 -1.01 27.16
CA CYS A 301 -57.34 -0.92 28.27
C CYS A 301 -56.49 -2.18 28.38
N LYS A 302 -57.07 -3.37 28.13
CA LYS A 302 -56.33 -4.64 28.05
C LYS A 302 -55.32 -4.68 26.89
N ASN A 303 -55.64 -4.08 25.75
CA ASN A 303 -54.69 -3.98 24.65
C ASN A 303 -53.55 -2.98 24.95
N LYS A 304 -53.80 -1.93 25.75
CA LYS A 304 -52.75 -1.01 26.22
C LYS A 304 -51.85 -1.58 27.33
N THR A 305 -52.31 -2.56 28.12
CA THR A 305 -51.47 -3.19 29.16
C THR A 305 -50.46 -4.21 28.62
N VAL A 306 -50.35 -4.38 27.30
CA VAL A 306 -49.22 -5.07 26.65
C VAL A 306 -47.95 -4.19 26.64
N GLU A 307 -48.09 -2.86 26.75
CA GLU A 307 -46.96 -1.90 26.78
C GLU A 307 -46.66 -1.34 28.18
N TYR A 308 -46.80 -2.15 29.24
CA TYR A 308 -46.35 -1.76 30.58
C TYR A 308 -45.54 -2.85 31.30
N LEU A 309 -44.33 -3.10 30.79
CA LEU A 309 -43.27 -3.75 31.56
C LEU A 309 -42.94 -2.89 32.80
N PRO A 310 -42.78 -3.46 34.00
CA PRO A 310 -42.62 -2.67 35.22
C PRO A 310 -41.28 -1.91 35.22
N PRO A 311 -41.25 -0.67 35.74
CA PRO A 311 -40.06 0.18 35.73
C PRO A 311 -38.92 -0.45 36.54
N GLY A 312 -37.98 -1.08 35.84
CA GLY A 312 -36.86 -1.84 36.41
C GLY A 312 -36.39 -3.00 35.53
N THR A 313 -37.28 -3.64 34.75
CA THR A 313 -36.90 -4.73 33.84
C THR A 313 -35.91 -4.28 32.78
N ASN A 314 -36.16 -3.13 32.14
CA ASN A 314 -35.29 -2.55 31.13
C ASN A 314 -33.88 -2.27 31.68
N ILE A 315 -33.76 -1.79 32.93
CA ILE A 315 -32.47 -1.55 33.61
C ILE A 315 -31.74 -2.89 33.85
N ILE A 316 -32.44 -3.93 34.29
CA ILE A 316 -31.87 -5.26 34.51
C ILE A 316 -31.37 -5.89 33.19
N GLU A 317 -32.09 -5.69 32.09
CA GLU A 317 -31.70 -6.19 30.76
C GLU A 317 -30.54 -5.39 30.16
N GLN A 318 -30.53 -4.06 30.31
CA GLN A 318 -29.39 -3.21 29.98
C GLN A 318 -28.14 -3.59 30.79
N GLN A 319 -28.29 -3.85 32.09
CA GLN A 319 -27.18 -4.28 32.96
C GLN A 319 -26.62 -5.63 32.54
N LYS A 320 -27.48 -6.64 32.27
CA LYS A 320 -27.05 -7.94 31.72
C LYS A 320 -26.32 -7.78 30.38
N SER A 321 -26.83 -6.95 29.48
CA SER A 321 -26.20 -6.65 28.18
C SER A 321 -24.83 -5.98 28.33
N TYR A 322 -24.72 -5.02 29.26
CA TYR A 322 -23.47 -4.36 29.62
C TYR A 322 -22.45 -5.34 30.20
N ASP A 323 -22.85 -6.20 31.15
CA ASP A 323 -21.98 -7.17 31.79
C ASP A 323 -21.48 -8.25 30.82
N ILE A 324 -22.33 -8.72 29.89
CA ILE A 324 -21.93 -9.61 28.79
C ILE A 324 -20.88 -8.92 27.89
N ALA A 325 -21.11 -7.67 27.49
CA ALA A 325 -20.17 -6.93 26.65
C ALA A 325 -18.82 -6.66 27.35
N VAL A 326 -18.83 -6.44 28.67
CA VAL A 326 -17.63 -6.31 29.51
C VAL A 326 -16.91 -7.66 29.67
N ASP A 327 -17.63 -8.77 29.80
CA ASP A 327 -17.07 -10.11 29.88
C ASP A 327 -16.41 -10.54 28.55
N ASP A 328 -17.06 -10.27 27.41
CA ASP A 328 -16.45 -10.50 26.10
C ASP A 328 -15.22 -9.60 25.85
N LYS A 329 -15.23 -8.36 26.34
CA LYS A 329 -14.04 -7.49 26.35
C LYS A 329 -12.90 -8.12 27.17
N LYS A 330 -13.18 -8.72 28.34
CA LYS A 330 -12.17 -9.44 29.15
C LYS A 330 -11.60 -10.65 28.41
N LYS A 331 -12.46 -11.53 27.86
CA LYS A 331 -12.04 -12.71 27.08
C LYS A 331 -11.08 -12.33 25.94
N ILE A 332 -11.39 -11.25 25.21
CA ILE A 332 -10.51 -10.75 24.15
C ILE A 332 -9.15 -10.30 24.70
N LEU A 333 -9.11 -9.56 25.82
CA LEU A 333 -7.86 -9.13 26.45
C LEU A 333 -7.03 -10.33 26.95
N GLU A 334 -7.68 -11.38 27.44
CA GLU A 334 -7.02 -12.64 27.84
C GLU A 334 -6.46 -13.41 26.63
N MET A 335 -7.22 -13.50 25.52
CA MET A 335 -6.72 -14.05 24.25
C MET A 335 -5.46 -13.30 23.76
N ILE A 336 -5.45 -11.96 23.86
CA ILE A 336 -4.29 -11.13 23.46
C ILE A 336 -3.09 -11.34 24.40
N ARG A 337 -3.30 -11.57 25.70
CA ARG A 337 -2.24 -11.93 26.65
C ARG A 337 -1.67 -13.33 26.38
N ALA A 338 -2.51 -14.29 25.99
CA ALA A 338 -2.12 -15.66 25.68
C ALA A 338 -1.34 -15.83 24.35
N LEU A 339 -1.25 -14.80 23.50
CA LEU A 339 -0.42 -14.83 22.30
C LEU A 339 1.08 -14.79 22.65
N ASP A 340 1.86 -15.66 21.99
CA ASP A 340 3.33 -15.62 21.98
C ASP A 340 3.77 -14.62 20.91
N LEU A 341 3.93 -13.35 21.30
CA LEU A 341 4.29 -12.23 20.42
C LEU A 341 5.73 -11.77 20.67
N PRO A 342 6.48 -11.42 19.62
CA PRO A 342 7.88 -11.04 19.77
C PRO A 342 8.07 -9.70 20.48
N ASN A 343 9.28 -9.52 21.00
CA ASN A 343 9.74 -8.31 21.69
C ASN A 343 9.99 -7.15 20.70
N ASN A 344 10.16 -5.93 21.24
CA ASN A 344 10.51 -4.74 20.45
C ASN A 344 11.82 -4.97 19.66
N PRO A 345 11.82 -4.91 18.32
CA PRO A 345 12.98 -5.30 17.50
C PRO A 345 14.19 -4.37 17.65
N LEU A 346 14.03 -3.16 18.18
CA LEU A 346 15.16 -2.30 18.51
C LEU A 346 15.97 -2.87 19.69
N ASP A 347 15.30 -3.23 20.77
CA ASP A 347 15.94 -3.73 22.00
C ASP A 347 16.48 -5.15 21.81
N ASP A 348 15.72 -6.02 21.12
CA ASP A 348 16.14 -7.39 20.76
C ASP A 348 17.40 -7.41 19.86
N VAL A 349 17.49 -6.50 18.87
CA VAL A 349 18.72 -6.33 18.08
C VAL A 349 19.90 -5.86 18.94
N ILE A 350 19.69 -4.97 19.90
CA ILE A 350 20.77 -4.49 20.78
C ILE A 350 21.25 -5.61 21.72
N ASP A 351 20.34 -6.33 22.37
CA ASP A 351 20.63 -7.44 23.28
C ASP A 351 21.40 -8.56 22.55
N GLN A 352 20.88 -9.04 21.41
CA GLN A 352 21.53 -10.10 20.62
C GLN A 352 22.87 -9.70 19.99
N LEU A 353 23.20 -8.41 19.91
CA LEU A 353 24.51 -7.90 19.49
C LEU A 353 25.47 -7.63 20.66
N GLY A 354 25.02 -7.90 21.90
CA GLY A 354 25.83 -7.81 23.11
C GLY A 354 25.72 -6.47 23.82
N GLY A 355 24.54 -5.84 23.76
CA GLY A 355 24.15 -4.70 24.59
C GLY A 355 24.62 -3.33 24.11
N HIS A 356 24.15 -2.30 24.82
CA HIS A 356 24.43 -0.90 24.54
C HIS A 356 25.93 -0.54 24.53
N GLU A 357 26.78 -1.29 25.23
CA GLU A 357 28.24 -1.11 25.19
C GLU A 357 28.87 -1.38 23.82
N LYS A 358 28.29 -2.28 23.01
CA LYS A 358 28.82 -2.67 21.70
C LYS A 358 28.12 -1.99 20.53
N VAL A 359 26.90 -1.49 20.76
CA VAL A 359 26.01 -0.93 19.75
C VAL A 359 25.83 0.57 19.97
N ALA A 360 26.23 1.38 18.99
CA ALA A 360 26.06 2.83 19.03
C ALA A 360 24.62 3.21 18.67
N GLU A 361 23.78 3.47 19.67
CA GLU A 361 22.39 3.85 19.43
C GLU A 361 22.26 5.35 19.12
N ILE A 362 21.72 5.68 17.94
CA ILE A 362 21.51 7.04 17.45
C ILE A 362 20.05 7.19 17.00
N THR A 363 19.13 7.02 17.96
CA THR A 363 17.68 7.18 17.75
C THR A 363 17.14 8.40 18.50
N GLY A 364 15.88 8.76 18.24
CA GLY A 364 15.19 9.86 18.91
C GLY A 364 14.75 9.56 20.35
N ARG A 365 14.95 8.33 20.86
CA ARG A 365 14.37 7.92 22.14
C ARG A 365 15.11 8.46 23.36
N LYS A 366 14.39 8.67 24.47
CA LYS A 366 14.92 9.11 25.77
C LYS A 366 15.19 7.95 26.71
N GLY A 367 14.33 6.93 26.67
CA GLY A 367 14.42 5.72 27.49
C GLY A 367 14.82 4.48 26.71
N MET A 368 15.42 3.52 27.41
CA MET A 368 15.79 2.19 26.90
C MET A 368 15.52 1.13 27.96
N LEU A 369 15.27 -0.11 27.54
CA LEU A 369 15.25 -1.27 28.42
C LEU A 369 16.62 -1.95 28.35
N VAL A 370 17.21 -2.26 29.49
CA VAL A 370 18.51 -2.95 29.56
C VAL A 370 18.34 -4.24 30.35
N ARG A 371 18.74 -5.39 29.79
CA ARG A 371 18.73 -6.68 30.50
C ARG A 371 19.65 -6.60 31.72
N ALA A 372 19.16 -7.08 32.87
CA ALA A 372 19.90 -6.98 34.12
C ALA A 372 21.19 -7.82 34.08
N PRO A 373 22.27 -7.45 34.84
CA PRO A 373 23.51 -8.23 34.90
C PRO A 373 23.35 -9.68 35.42
N SER A 374 22.24 -9.97 36.10
CA SER A 374 21.81 -11.30 36.52
C SER A 374 21.30 -12.20 35.37
N GLY A 375 21.05 -11.63 34.19
CA GLY A 375 20.40 -12.29 33.05
C GLY A 375 18.88 -12.42 33.17
N MET A 376 18.30 -12.14 34.34
CA MET A 376 16.85 -12.21 34.61
C MET A 376 16.27 -10.79 34.69
N GLY A 377 15.19 -10.54 33.96
CA GLY A 377 14.54 -9.23 33.93
C GLY A 377 15.23 -8.19 33.04
N VAL A 378 14.50 -7.12 32.75
CA VAL A 378 14.96 -5.90 32.09
C VAL A 378 14.59 -4.68 32.95
N VAL A 379 15.48 -3.71 33.00
CA VAL A 379 15.32 -2.47 33.78
C VAL A 379 15.23 -1.28 32.83
N TYR A 380 14.24 -0.42 33.04
CA TYR A 380 14.11 0.84 32.32
C TYR A 380 15.15 1.86 32.77
N GLN A 381 15.91 2.41 31.83
CA GLN A 381 16.97 3.38 32.08
C GLN A 381 16.87 4.54 31.10
N THR A 382 17.19 5.76 31.55
CA THR A 382 17.34 6.92 30.67
C THR A 382 18.65 6.79 29.86
N ARG A 383 18.65 7.20 28.58
CA ARG A 383 19.83 7.15 27.70
C ARG A 383 20.96 8.13 28.08
N ASN A 384 20.77 8.96 29.12
CA ASN A 384 21.83 9.83 29.64
C ASN A 384 22.87 8.98 30.39
N THR A 385 24.10 8.95 29.87
CA THR A 385 25.27 8.61 30.71
C THR A 385 25.55 9.77 31.66
N LYS A 386 26.14 9.49 32.84
CA LYS A 386 26.32 10.49 33.91
C LYS A 386 27.13 11.73 33.48
N ASP A 387 27.96 11.57 32.45
CA ASP A 387 28.90 12.57 31.96
C ASP A 387 28.41 13.33 30.70
N VAL A 388 27.20 13.05 30.20
CA VAL A 388 26.70 13.57 28.91
C VAL A 388 25.24 14.02 29.00
N THR A 389 24.95 15.24 28.53
CA THR A 389 23.57 15.77 28.47
C THR A 389 22.73 15.04 27.41
N SER A 390 21.41 14.94 27.65
CA SER A 390 20.45 14.24 26.79
C SER A 390 20.58 14.58 25.29
N GLU A 391 20.74 15.87 24.98
CA GLU A 391 20.90 16.38 23.61
C GLU A 391 22.21 15.91 22.93
N MET A 392 23.26 15.66 23.73
CA MET A 392 24.58 15.26 23.25
C MET A 392 24.78 13.75 23.15
N VAL A 393 23.90 12.92 23.73
CA VAL A 393 24.01 11.44 23.71
C VAL A 393 24.18 10.90 22.28
N ASN A 394 23.33 11.35 21.34
CA ASN A 394 23.40 10.92 19.93
C ASN A 394 24.70 11.37 19.23
N MET A 395 25.34 12.46 19.67
CA MET A 395 26.65 12.89 19.16
C MET A 395 27.80 12.11 19.80
N ASN A 396 27.71 11.76 21.09
CA ASN A 396 28.67 10.87 21.74
C ASN A 396 28.68 9.49 21.09
N GLU A 397 27.52 8.85 20.91
CA GLU A 397 27.40 7.53 20.27
C GLU A 397 27.93 7.52 18.82
N LYS A 398 27.66 8.59 18.06
CA LYS A 398 28.30 8.84 16.76
C LYS A 398 29.82 8.92 16.86
N MET A 399 30.39 9.59 17.86
CA MET A 399 31.85 9.64 18.06
C MET A 399 32.43 8.26 18.40
N LEU A 400 31.80 7.52 19.33
CA LEU A 400 32.23 6.16 19.68
C LEU A 400 32.25 5.21 18.46
N PHE A 401 31.28 5.35 17.54
CA PHE A 401 31.29 4.64 16.26
C PHE A 401 32.40 5.10 15.30
N MET A 402 32.58 6.41 15.13
CA MET A 402 33.55 6.98 14.17
C MET A 402 35.02 6.88 14.65
N GLU A 403 35.24 6.71 15.95
CA GLU A 403 36.53 6.32 16.54
C GLU A 403 36.81 4.82 16.41
N GLY A 404 35.77 3.99 16.26
CA GLY A 404 35.85 2.53 16.17
C GLY A 404 35.77 1.80 17.52
N LYS A 405 35.37 2.49 18.60
CA LYS A 405 35.07 1.87 19.90
C LYS A 405 33.83 0.97 19.82
N LYS A 406 32.80 1.41 19.08
CA LYS A 406 31.62 0.63 18.71
C LYS A 406 31.64 0.36 17.20
N LEU A 407 31.40 -0.89 16.77
CA LEU A 407 31.50 -1.29 15.35
C LEU A 407 30.14 -1.44 14.65
N VAL A 408 29.05 -1.39 15.41
CA VAL A 408 27.67 -1.33 14.93
C VAL A 408 27.06 0.00 15.38
N ALA A 409 26.36 0.69 14.50
CA ALA A 409 25.47 1.80 14.85
C ALA A 409 24.03 1.48 14.45
N ILE A 410 23.07 2.03 15.19
CA ILE A 410 21.64 1.93 14.89
C ILE A 410 21.07 3.33 14.73
N ILE A 411 20.38 3.60 13.62
CA ILE A 411 19.80 4.90 13.28
C ILE A 411 18.28 4.82 13.08
N SER A 412 17.55 5.76 13.66
CA SER A 412 16.16 6.07 13.28
C SER A 412 16.08 7.37 12.48
N GLU A 413 14.97 7.59 11.77
CA GLU A 413 14.74 8.83 10.99
C GLU A 413 14.88 10.08 11.88
N ALA A 414 14.22 10.08 13.04
CA ALA A 414 14.25 11.19 13.99
C ALA A 414 15.63 11.41 14.63
N GLY A 415 16.31 10.35 15.05
CA GLY A 415 17.60 10.46 15.77
C GLY A 415 18.80 10.79 14.88
N SER A 416 18.73 10.46 13.59
CA SER A 416 19.87 10.59 12.68
C SER A 416 19.91 11.90 11.88
N ALA A 417 19.07 12.90 12.21
CA ALA A 417 19.06 14.21 11.58
C ALA A 417 20.47 14.84 11.54
N GLY A 418 20.96 15.20 10.35
CA GLY A 418 22.33 15.71 10.12
C GLY A 418 23.47 14.69 10.26
N VAL A 419 23.30 13.63 11.05
CA VAL A 419 24.33 12.64 11.43
C VAL A 419 25.04 12.02 10.22
N SER A 420 26.35 11.81 10.36
CA SER A 420 27.29 11.40 9.31
C SER A 420 28.07 10.18 9.80
N LEU A 421 27.93 9.05 9.12
CA LEU A 421 28.49 7.73 9.49
C LEU A 421 29.29 7.06 8.36
N GLN A 422 29.56 7.77 7.25
CA GLN A 422 30.40 7.27 6.15
C GLN A 422 31.82 6.90 6.63
N ALA A 423 32.55 6.11 5.84
CA ALA A 423 33.97 5.86 6.05
C ALA A 423 34.81 7.09 5.67
N ASP A 424 34.70 8.19 6.43
CA ASP A 424 35.37 9.47 6.14
C ASP A 424 36.89 9.34 6.27
N ARG A 425 37.65 9.84 5.29
CA ARG A 425 39.13 9.83 5.29
C ARG A 425 39.77 10.52 6.50
N ARG A 426 39.03 11.37 7.22
CA ARG A 426 39.48 12.07 8.43
C ARG A 426 39.18 11.33 9.73
N ALA A 427 38.37 10.27 9.69
CA ALA A 427 38.00 9.48 10.86
C ALA A 427 38.99 8.33 11.10
N ARG A 428 39.05 7.84 12.35
CA ARG A 428 39.85 6.66 12.71
C ARG A 428 39.21 5.36 12.17
N ASN A 429 37.88 5.25 12.25
CA ASN A 429 37.16 4.11 11.71
C ASN A 429 36.88 4.26 10.20
N GLN A 430 37.80 3.76 9.37
CA GLN A 430 37.71 3.81 7.91
C GLN A 430 37.18 2.52 7.24
N LYS A 431 36.77 1.52 8.02
CA LYS A 431 36.27 0.22 7.54
C LYS A 431 35.06 0.36 6.61
N ARG A 432 34.92 -0.51 5.61
CA ARG A 432 33.78 -0.46 4.66
C ARG A 432 32.47 -0.54 5.44
N ARG A 433 31.50 0.31 5.06
CA ARG A 433 30.20 0.39 5.73
C ARG A 433 29.21 -0.57 5.08
N VAL A 434 28.59 -1.43 5.89
CA VAL A 434 27.39 -2.20 5.51
C VAL A 434 26.18 -1.49 6.09
N HIS A 435 25.32 -0.95 5.23
CA HIS A 435 24.06 -0.32 5.60
C HIS A 435 22.94 -1.37 5.51
N LEU A 436 22.53 -1.89 6.66
CA LEU A 436 21.48 -2.88 6.80
C LEU A 436 20.14 -2.16 7.01
N THR A 437 19.16 -2.34 6.12
CA THR A 437 17.85 -1.68 6.27
C THR A 437 16.80 -2.67 6.75
N LEU A 438 16.41 -2.54 8.01
CA LEU A 438 15.44 -3.42 8.69
C LEU A 438 13.99 -2.99 8.40
N GLU A 439 13.75 -1.68 8.41
CA GLU A 439 12.47 -1.06 8.08
C GLU A 439 12.68 0.02 7.01
N LEU A 440 12.15 -0.22 5.80
CA LEU A 440 12.21 0.73 4.69
C LEU A 440 11.08 1.77 4.81
N PRO A 441 11.37 3.07 4.71
CA PRO A 441 10.35 4.11 4.77
C PRO A 441 9.46 4.15 3.52
N TRP A 442 8.26 4.69 3.72
CA TRP A 442 7.20 4.80 2.72
C TRP A 442 7.52 5.73 1.56
N SER A 443 8.15 6.87 1.86
CA SER A 443 8.82 7.69 0.86
C SER A 443 10.21 7.11 0.65
N ALA A 444 10.52 6.74 -0.59
CA ALA A 444 11.87 6.33 -0.94
C ALA A 444 12.87 7.49 -0.84
N ASP A 445 12.42 8.74 -0.78
CA ASP A 445 13.23 9.94 -0.57
C ASP A 445 13.76 9.99 0.88
N ARG A 446 12.95 9.53 1.84
CA ARG A 446 13.41 9.23 3.21
C ARG A 446 14.43 8.09 3.22
N ALA A 447 14.25 7.04 2.40
CA ALA A 447 15.23 5.96 2.28
C ALA A 447 16.57 6.49 1.73
N ILE A 448 16.52 7.33 0.70
CA ILE A 448 17.68 8.00 0.11
C ILE A 448 18.38 8.92 1.12
N GLN A 449 17.60 9.66 1.91
CA GLN A 449 18.12 10.46 3.02
C GLN A 449 18.79 9.61 4.11
N GLN A 450 18.28 8.40 4.39
CA GLN A 450 18.87 7.42 5.31
C GLN A 450 20.15 6.81 4.74
N PHE A 451 20.16 6.44 3.46
CA PHE A 451 21.35 5.98 2.72
C PHE A 451 22.46 7.05 2.70
N GLY A 452 22.09 8.33 2.59
CA GLY A 452 22.99 9.49 2.72
C GLY A 452 23.59 9.73 4.11
N ARG A 453 23.24 8.91 5.13
CA ARG A 453 23.98 8.88 6.41
C ARG A 453 25.29 8.09 6.28
N THR A 454 25.34 7.07 5.42
CA THR A 454 26.55 6.25 5.17
C THR A 454 27.26 6.55 3.86
N HIS A 455 26.62 7.28 2.94
CA HIS A 455 27.17 7.62 1.63
C HIS A 455 27.29 9.13 1.44
N ARG A 456 28.53 9.65 1.43
CA ARG A 456 28.83 11.09 1.31
C ARG A 456 30.17 11.31 0.61
N SER A 457 30.45 12.56 0.24
CA SER A 457 31.78 12.99 -0.20
C SER A 457 32.84 12.74 0.89
N ASN A 458 34.11 12.66 0.48
CA ASN A 458 35.27 12.32 1.32
C ASN A 458 35.27 10.91 1.96
N GLN A 459 34.43 9.99 1.50
CA GLN A 459 34.51 8.58 1.89
C GLN A 459 35.76 7.88 1.29
N VAL A 460 36.30 6.88 2.00
CA VAL A 460 37.37 5.97 1.54
C VAL A 460 36.79 4.92 0.58
N SER A 461 35.72 4.26 1.01
CA SER A 461 35.01 3.21 0.30
C SER A 461 33.52 3.53 0.18
N ALA A 462 32.90 3.17 -0.95
CA ALA A 462 31.44 3.17 -1.06
C ALA A 462 30.82 2.00 -0.27
N PRO A 463 29.61 2.18 0.30
CA PRO A 463 28.96 1.20 1.18
C PRO A 463 28.32 0.01 0.44
N GLU A 464 28.04 -1.05 1.19
CA GLU A 464 27.16 -2.15 0.82
C GLU A 464 25.77 -1.89 1.41
N TYR A 465 24.72 -1.80 0.59
CA TYR A 465 23.33 -1.73 1.05
C TYR A 465 22.71 -3.11 1.06
N ARG A 466 22.23 -3.55 2.22
CA ARG A 466 21.54 -4.84 2.39
C ARG A 466 20.11 -4.57 2.86
N LEU A 467 19.14 -4.76 1.97
CA LEU A 467 17.72 -4.44 2.18
C LEU A 467 16.96 -5.70 2.59
N LEU A 468 16.39 -5.74 3.80
CA LEU A 468 15.74 -6.94 4.33
C LEU A 468 14.23 -6.92 4.12
N PHE A 469 13.69 -8.01 3.60
CA PHE A 469 12.27 -8.27 3.43
C PHE A 469 11.95 -9.66 3.97
N THR A 470 10.81 -9.83 4.63
CA THR A 470 10.30 -11.16 4.93
C THR A 470 9.87 -11.89 3.67
N ASN A 471 9.76 -13.22 3.74
CA ASN A 471 9.18 -14.04 2.67
C ASN A 471 7.64 -13.90 2.52
N LEU A 472 7.06 -12.81 3.02
CA LEU A 472 5.63 -12.54 3.01
C LEU A 472 5.25 -11.64 1.82
N GLY A 473 4.27 -12.07 1.02
CA GLY A 473 3.83 -11.36 -0.18
C GLY A 473 3.42 -9.90 0.06
N GLY A 474 2.83 -9.60 1.23
CA GLY A 474 2.51 -8.23 1.63
C GLY A 474 3.73 -7.31 1.79
N GLU A 475 4.89 -7.85 2.17
CA GLU A 475 6.12 -7.07 2.36
C GLU A 475 6.98 -6.96 1.09
N ARG A 476 6.88 -7.92 0.15
CA ARG A 476 7.51 -7.82 -1.20
C ARG A 476 7.12 -6.54 -1.95
N ARG A 477 6.01 -5.88 -1.56
CA ARG A 477 5.65 -4.51 -1.98
C ARG A 477 6.75 -3.47 -1.71
N PHE A 478 7.40 -3.48 -0.55
CA PHE A 478 8.32 -2.38 -0.17
C PHE A 478 9.58 -2.38 -1.03
N ALA A 479 10.00 -3.56 -1.51
CA ALA A 479 11.04 -3.69 -2.52
C ALA A 479 10.67 -2.90 -3.79
N SER A 480 9.43 -3.02 -4.27
CA SER A 480 8.89 -2.31 -5.45
C SER A 480 9.13 -0.79 -5.43
N ALA A 481 8.68 -0.13 -4.36
CA ALA A 481 8.67 1.33 -4.28
C ALA A 481 10.09 1.90 -4.20
N VAL A 482 10.95 1.22 -3.43
CA VAL A 482 12.36 1.60 -3.23
C VAL A 482 13.18 1.30 -4.49
N ALA A 483 12.98 0.14 -5.12
CA ALA A 483 13.53 -0.22 -6.43
C ALA A 483 13.26 0.86 -7.49
N LYS A 484 11.98 1.18 -7.70
CA LYS A 484 11.52 2.17 -8.68
C LYS A 484 12.18 3.54 -8.49
N ARG A 485 12.43 3.95 -7.24
CA ARG A 485 13.11 5.22 -6.93
C ARG A 485 14.63 5.14 -7.02
N LEU A 486 15.26 4.01 -6.69
CA LEU A 486 16.70 3.79 -6.89
C LEU A 486 17.05 3.80 -8.39
N GLU A 487 16.23 3.16 -9.24
CA GLU A 487 16.35 3.25 -10.71
C GLU A 487 16.14 4.70 -11.20
N SER A 488 15.15 5.41 -10.65
CA SER A 488 14.89 6.83 -10.97
C SER A 488 16.04 7.75 -10.51
N LEU A 489 16.71 7.44 -9.40
CA LEU A 489 17.91 8.14 -8.97
C LEU A 489 19.10 7.88 -9.90
N GLY A 490 19.27 6.67 -10.44
CA GLY A 490 20.29 6.41 -11.46
C GLY A 490 20.11 7.34 -12.66
N ALA A 491 18.87 7.43 -13.17
CA ALA A 491 18.47 8.35 -14.23
C ALA A 491 18.74 9.83 -13.87
N LEU A 492 18.29 10.31 -12.71
CA LEU A 492 18.46 11.71 -12.30
C LEU A 492 19.93 12.08 -12.01
N THR A 493 20.64 11.27 -11.21
CA THR A 493 22.01 11.57 -10.77
C THR A 493 23.03 11.37 -11.88
N GLN A 494 22.99 10.23 -12.57
CA GLN A 494 24.03 9.87 -13.56
C GLN A 494 23.61 10.14 -15.01
N GLY A 495 22.30 10.29 -15.28
CA GLY A 495 21.79 10.28 -16.65
C GLY A 495 21.66 8.86 -17.21
N ASP A 496 21.68 7.84 -16.35
CA ASP A 496 21.54 6.43 -16.75
C ASP A 496 20.87 5.61 -15.63
N ARG A 497 19.66 5.10 -15.89
CA ARG A 497 18.95 4.20 -14.97
C ARG A 497 19.73 2.93 -14.61
N ARG A 498 20.67 2.48 -15.46
CA ARG A 498 21.49 1.27 -15.22
C ARG A 498 22.64 1.48 -14.25
N ALA A 499 22.88 2.71 -13.80
CA ALA A 499 23.89 3.00 -12.79
C ALA A 499 23.38 2.80 -11.34
N GLY A 500 22.17 2.27 -11.18
CA GLY A 500 21.63 1.67 -9.96
C GLY A 500 21.18 0.22 -10.20
N PRO A 501 20.80 -0.54 -9.15
CA PRO A 501 20.41 -1.94 -9.28
C PRO A 501 19.12 -2.11 -10.10
N SER A 502 19.13 -3.03 -11.07
CA SER A 502 17.96 -3.37 -11.89
C SER A 502 16.96 -4.22 -11.09
N LEU A 503 15.98 -3.57 -10.47
CA LEU A 503 14.98 -4.16 -9.59
C LEU A 503 13.55 -4.04 -10.14
N SER A 504 13.41 -3.63 -11.41
CA SER A 504 12.15 -3.47 -12.15
C SER A 504 11.17 -4.67 -12.11
N ALA A 505 11.65 -5.89 -11.82
CA ALA A 505 10.83 -7.09 -11.63
C ALA A 505 9.75 -6.93 -10.54
N TYR A 506 9.95 -6.04 -9.57
CA TYR A 506 9.02 -5.83 -8.46
C TYR A 506 7.99 -4.71 -8.71
N ASN A 507 7.88 -4.08 -9.89
CA ASN A 507 7.07 -2.85 -10.08
C ASN A 507 5.52 -3.08 -10.13
N TYR A 508 4.92 -3.39 -8.98
CA TYR A 508 3.49 -3.67 -8.85
C TYR A 508 2.59 -2.45 -9.05
N ASP A 509 2.95 -1.25 -8.56
CA ASP A 509 2.15 -0.04 -8.77
C ASP A 509 2.37 0.55 -10.19
N SER A 510 1.69 -0.10 -11.13
CA SER A 510 1.67 0.18 -12.56
C SER A 510 0.27 -0.03 -13.13
N ALA A 511 0.00 0.50 -14.33
CA ALA A 511 -1.25 0.24 -15.05
C ALA A 511 -1.43 -1.24 -15.45
N TYR A 512 -0.39 -2.07 -15.31
CA TYR A 512 -0.50 -3.53 -15.45
C TYR A 512 -0.91 -4.16 -14.11
N GLY A 513 -0.32 -3.76 -12.98
CA GLY A 513 -0.72 -4.22 -11.65
C GLY A 513 -2.17 -3.87 -11.28
N LYS A 514 -2.65 -2.66 -11.62
CA LYS A 514 -4.04 -2.26 -11.33
C LYS A 514 -5.08 -3.09 -12.11
N ARG A 515 -4.68 -3.64 -13.26
CA ARG A 515 -5.49 -4.59 -14.04
C ARG A 515 -5.30 -6.04 -13.56
N ALA A 516 -4.10 -6.44 -13.16
CA ALA A 516 -3.85 -7.75 -12.55
C ALA A 516 -4.65 -7.93 -11.26
N LEU A 517 -4.76 -6.89 -10.43
CA LEU A 517 -5.56 -6.88 -9.21
C LEU A 517 -7.06 -7.00 -9.50
N MET A 518 -7.57 -6.26 -10.49
CA MET A 518 -8.96 -6.36 -10.94
C MET A 518 -9.29 -7.78 -11.44
N VAL A 519 -8.40 -8.38 -12.24
CA VAL A 519 -8.56 -9.76 -12.74
C VAL A 519 -8.47 -10.80 -11.62
N LEU A 520 -7.59 -10.60 -10.63
CA LEU A 520 -7.53 -11.43 -9.42
C LEU A 520 -8.87 -11.38 -8.67
N TYR A 521 -9.40 -10.19 -8.39
CA TYR A 521 -10.68 -10.04 -7.69
C TYR A 521 -11.84 -10.66 -8.46
N ARG A 522 -12.02 -10.34 -9.76
CA ARG A 522 -13.10 -10.92 -10.58
C ARG A 522 -12.99 -12.44 -10.70
N GLY A 523 -11.77 -12.99 -10.72
CA GLY A 523 -11.53 -14.44 -10.70
C GLY A 523 -11.87 -15.10 -9.36
N ILE A 524 -11.54 -14.48 -8.23
CA ILE A 524 -11.89 -15.01 -6.89
C ILE A 524 -13.38 -14.85 -6.59
N MET A 525 -14.03 -13.81 -7.14
CA MET A 525 -15.49 -13.63 -7.12
C MET A 525 -16.24 -14.56 -8.11
N GLU A 526 -15.52 -15.37 -8.89
CA GLU A 526 -16.07 -16.27 -9.93
C GLU A 526 -16.87 -15.54 -11.04
N LEU A 527 -16.59 -14.25 -11.25
CA LEU A 527 -17.16 -13.43 -12.33
C LEU A 527 -16.44 -13.59 -13.67
N ASP A 528 -15.16 -13.96 -13.63
CA ASP A 528 -14.32 -14.31 -14.78
C ASP A 528 -13.59 -15.65 -14.48
N PRO A 529 -13.24 -16.46 -15.49
CA PRO A 529 -12.27 -17.54 -15.29
C PRO A 529 -10.87 -16.97 -14.99
N LEU A 530 -10.19 -17.53 -13.99
CA LEU A 530 -8.79 -17.18 -13.69
C LEU A 530 -7.88 -17.52 -14.88
N PRO A 531 -7.04 -16.58 -15.37
CA PRO A 531 -6.22 -16.79 -16.56
C PRO A 531 -4.91 -17.57 -16.29
N VAL A 532 -4.65 -17.93 -15.03
CA VAL A 532 -3.53 -18.77 -14.58
C VAL A 532 -4.02 -19.70 -13.49
N VAL A 533 -3.52 -20.94 -13.46
CA VAL A 533 -3.82 -21.91 -12.39
C VAL A 533 -3.24 -21.40 -11.05
N PRO A 534 -3.98 -21.45 -9.92
CA PRO A 534 -3.47 -21.01 -8.64
C PRO A 534 -2.27 -21.83 -8.12
N PRO A 535 -1.33 -21.22 -7.37
CA PRO A 535 -0.22 -21.94 -6.75
C PRO A 535 -0.67 -23.11 -5.87
N GLY A 536 -0.08 -24.28 -6.11
CA GLY A 536 -0.43 -25.54 -5.43
C GLY A 536 -1.67 -26.26 -5.97
N CYS A 537 -2.38 -25.70 -6.96
CA CYS A 537 -3.46 -26.38 -7.67
C CYS A 537 -2.94 -27.04 -8.96
N LEU A 538 -3.64 -28.08 -9.42
CA LEU A 538 -3.33 -28.76 -10.69
C LEU A 538 -4.47 -28.56 -11.69
N SER A 539 -4.13 -28.39 -12.97
CA SER A 539 -5.10 -28.06 -14.03
C SER A 539 -6.06 -29.21 -14.40
N ASP A 540 -5.78 -30.42 -13.93
CA ASP A 540 -6.56 -31.64 -14.09
C ASP A 540 -7.55 -31.90 -12.92
N ARG A 541 -7.36 -31.24 -11.77
CA ARG A 541 -8.19 -31.41 -10.57
C ARG A 541 -8.94 -30.12 -10.22
N PRO A 542 -10.13 -29.86 -10.80
CA PRO A 542 -10.87 -28.61 -10.63
C PRO A 542 -11.25 -28.34 -9.16
N ASP A 543 -11.42 -29.37 -8.34
CA ASP A 543 -11.79 -29.21 -6.93
C ASP A 543 -10.65 -28.60 -6.09
N THR A 544 -9.39 -28.74 -6.52
CA THR A 544 -8.27 -28.01 -5.91
C THR A 544 -8.37 -26.50 -6.16
N ILE A 545 -8.90 -26.11 -7.31
CA ILE A 545 -9.09 -24.71 -7.70
C ILE A 545 -10.28 -24.12 -6.94
N LYS A 546 -11.40 -24.86 -6.83
CA LYS A 546 -12.55 -24.48 -5.98
C LYS A 546 -12.15 -24.31 -4.51
N GLY A 547 -11.38 -25.25 -3.95
CA GLY A 547 -10.89 -25.18 -2.58
C GLY A 547 -10.02 -23.94 -2.35
N PHE A 548 -9.12 -23.62 -3.29
CA PHE A 548 -8.34 -22.38 -3.24
C PHE A 548 -9.22 -21.12 -3.34
N ILE A 549 -10.21 -21.09 -4.25
CA ILE A 549 -11.13 -19.95 -4.39
C ILE A 549 -11.94 -19.74 -3.10
N MET A 550 -12.41 -20.80 -2.45
CA MET A 550 -13.12 -20.71 -1.17
C MET A 550 -12.21 -20.16 -0.05
N GLN A 551 -10.98 -20.68 0.07
CA GLN A 551 -9.96 -20.17 1.00
C GLN A 551 -9.62 -18.70 0.72
N ALA A 552 -9.52 -18.31 -0.55
CA ALA A 552 -9.26 -16.95 -1.01
C ALA A 552 -10.41 -15.99 -0.69
N LYS A 553 -11.66 -16.36 -0.97
CA LYS A 553 -12.85 -15.57 -0.61
C LYS A 553 -12.89 -15.29 0.88
N ALA A 554 -12.74 -16.33 1.71
CA ALA A 554 -12.75 -16.21 3.17
C ALA A 554 -11.62 -15.30 3.69
N ALA A 555 -10.39 -15.46 3.17
CA ALA A 555 -9.24 -14.67 3.58
C ALA A 555 -9.30 -13.20 3.13
N ILE A 556 -9.94 -12.89 2.00
CA ILE A 556 -10.12 -11.51 1.50
C ILE A 556 -11.31 -10.81 2.18
N ALA A 557 -12.35 -11.55 2.58
CA ALA A 557 -13.44 -11.05 3.41
C ALA A 557 -13.00 -10.78 4.85
N SER A 558 -12.17 -11.65 5.45
CA SER A 558 -11.69 -11.47 6.83
C SER A 558 -10.91 -10.16 7.03
N VAL A 559 -10.13 -9.74 6.02
CA VAL A 559 -9.41 -8.46 6.00
C VAL A 559 -10.23 -7.29 5.43
N GLY A 560 -11.54 -7.45 5.23
CA GLY A 560 -12.45 -6.36 4.84
C GLY A 560 -12.08 -5.68 3.51
N ILE A 561 -11.58 -6.45 2.55
CA ILE A 561 -11.54 -6.03 1.14
C ILE A 561 -12.90 -6.33 0.52
N PHE A 562 -13.35 -7.58 0.62
CA PHE A 562 -14.72 -7.95 0.31
C PHE A 562 -15.65 -7.57 1.46
N LYS A 563 -16.87 -7.18 1.10
CA LYS A 563 -18.01 -7.07 1.99
C LYS A 563 -18.87 -8.30 1.81
N ASP A 564 -19.35 -8.82 2.93
CA ASP A 564 -20.42 -9.79 2.97
C ASP A 564 -21.71 -9.08 2.52
N ALA A 565 -22.50 -9.69 1.62
CA ALA A 565 -23.85 -9.22 1.36
C ALA A 565 -24.67 -9.39 2.66
N SER A 566 -25.31 -8.31 3.11
CA SER A 566 -26.10 -8.31 4.34
C SER A 566 -27.25 -9.32 4.26
N HIS A 567 -27.62 -9.91 5.41
CA HIS A 567 -28.83 -10.72 5.52
C HIS A 567 -30.04 -9.93 4.97
N GLY A 568 -30.64 -10.47 3.91
CA GLY A 568 -32.10 -10.42 3.74
C GLY A 568 -32.63 -11.79 4.13
N ASP A 569 -33.84 -11.84 4.68
CA ASP A 569 -34.45 -13.07 5.22
C ASP A 569 -35.01 -13.99 4.12
N ASP A 570 -34.13 -14.45 3.22
CA ASP A 570 -34.41 -15.49 2.22
C ASP A 570 -33.19 -16.41 2.08
N ILE A 571 -33.33 -17.69 2.49
CA ILE A 571 -32.24 -18.66 2.56
C ILE A 571 -32.10 -19.42 1.23
N ASP A 572 -31.59 -18.75 0.18
CA ASP A 572 -31.10 -19.42 -1.03
C ASP A 572 -29.69 -20.01 -0.76
N PRO A 573 -29.41 -21.32 -0.98
CA PRO A 573 -28.13 -21.96 -0.59
C PRO A 573 -26.84 -21.46 -1.27
N ARG A 574 -26.87 -20.37 -2.04
CA ARG A 574 -25.71 -19.79 -2.75
C ARG A 574 -24.85 -18.91 -1.83
N TRP A 575 -23.97 -19.57 -1.08
CA TRP A 575 -22.95 -18.93 -0.26
C TRP A 575 -22.09 -17.90 -1.02
N LEU A 576 -21.90 -16.72 -0.40
CA LEU A 576 -21.00 -15.62 -0.78
C LEU A 576 -21.23 -14.97 -2.16
N SER A 577 -22.25 -14.13 -2.24
CA SER A 577 -22.28 -12.93 -3.10
C SER A 577 -21.34 -11.83 -2.54
N CYS A 578 -20.05 -12.13 -2.44
CA CYS A 578 -19.04 -11.18 -1.95
C CYS A 578 -18.88 -9.97 -2.89
N HIS A 579 -18.95 -8.74 -2.36
CA HIS A 579 -18.86 -7.50 -3.13
C HIS A 579 -17.59 -6.70 -2.84
N ILE A 580 -17.08 -5.95 -3.82
CA ILE A 580 -15.98 -4.98 -3.68
C ILE A 580 -16.40 -3.64 -4.28
N ASP A 581 -16.08 -2.52 -3.62
CA ASP A 581 -16.43 -1.19 -4.13
C ASP A 581 -15.55 -0.85 -5.35
N ASP A 582 -16.11 -0.24 -6.40
CA ASP A 582 -15.38 0.17 -7.61
C ASP A 582 -14.17 1.08 -7.33
N LYS A 583 -14.20 1.80 -6.21
CA LYS A 583 -13.11 2.67 -5.74
C LYS A 583 -11.91 1.86 -5.21
N ASP A 584 -12.14 0.64 -4.73
CA ASP A 584 -11.14 -0.25 -4.14
C ASP A 584 -10.58 -1.30 -5.12
N ILE A 585 -11.30 -1.60 -6.21
CA ILE A 585 -10.95 -2.68 -7.17
C ILE A 585 -9.57 -2.49 -7.84
N HIS A 586 -9.07 -1.25 -7.89
CA HIS A 586 -7.75 -0.89 -8.41
C HIS A 586 -6.75 -0.45 -7.32
N ASP A 587 -7.14 -0.47 -6.03
CA ASP A 587 -6.28 -0.02 -4.94
C ASP A 587 -5.33 -1.14 -4.46
N ILE A 588 -4.22 -1.28 -5.20
CA ILE A 588 -3.03 -2.05 -4.80
C ILE A 588 -2.53 -1.58 -3.42
N GLY A 589 -2.72 -0.31 -3.10
CA GLY A 589 -2.37 0.31 -1.83
C GLY A 589 -3.12 -0.32 -0.65
N ARG A 590 -4.44 -0.47 -0.76
CA ARG A 590 -5.29 -1.20 0.19
C ARG A 590 -5.01 -2.70 0.17
N PHE A 591 -5.01 -3.34 -1.00
CA PHE A 591 -4.77 -4.79 -1.16
C PHE A 591 -3.56 -5.27 -0.36
N LEU A 592 -2.38 -4.69 -0.62
CA LEU A 592 -1.13 -5.14 -0.02
C LEU A 592 -0.97 -4.71 1.45
N ASN A 593 -1.71 -3.68 1.90
CA ASN A 593 -1.79 -3.34 3.32
C ASN A 593 -2.77 -4.23 4.10
N ARG A 594 -3.71 -4.89 3.41
CA ARG A 594 -4.69 -5.82 3.98
C ARG A 594 -4.21 -7.26 3.97
N ILE A 595 -3.53 -7.69 2.91
CA ILE A 595 -3.00 -9.06 2.80
C ILE A 595 -1.99 -9.40 3.91
N LEU A 596 -1.45 -8.41 4.63
CA LEU A 596 -0.66 -8.60 5.86
C LEU A 596 -1.45 -9.19 7.03
N GLY A 597 -2.79 -9.08 7.05
CA GLY A 597 -3.66 -9.70 8.06
C GLY A 597 -4.09 -11.13 7.75
N ILE A 598 -3.46 -11.79 6.77
CA ILE A 598 -3.76 -13.15 6.32
C ILE A 598 -2.60 -14.07 6.73
N ALA A 599 -2.90 -15.30 7.15
CA ALA A 599 -1.90 -16.29 7.52
C ALA A 599 -0.86 -16.52 6.39
N PRO A 600 0.45 -16.68 6.70
CA PRO A 600 1.53 -16.63 5.71
C PRO A 600 1.37 -17.52 4.47
N GLU A 601 0.90 -18.76 4.61
CA GLU A 601 0.70 -19.67 3.49
C GLU A 601 -0.36 -19.15 2.50
N THR A 602 -1.55 -18.83 3.01
CA THR A 602 -2.67 -18.27 2.21
C THR A 602 -2.28 -16.93 1.59
N GLN A 603 -1.60 -16.06 2.36
CA GLN A 603 -1.08 -14.78 1.89
C GLN A 603 -0.13 -14.95 0.69
N ASN A 604 0.82 -15.88 0.79
CA ASN A 604 1.81 -16.10 -0.26
C ASN A 604 1.19 -16.70 -1.51
N ARG A 605 0.31 -17.72 -1.39
CA ARG A 605 -0.39 -18.30 -2.54
C ARG A 605 -1.31 -17.30 -3.26
N LEU A 606 -1.96 -16.39 -2.51
CA LEU A 606 -2.72 -15.26 -3.08
C LEU A 606 -1.82 -14.26 -3.81
N PHE A 607 -0.68 -13.89 -3.22
CA PHE A 607 0.25 -12.93 -3.81
C PHE A 607 0.98 -13.49 -5.03
N GLU A 608 1.36 -14.76 -5.01
CA GLU A 608 1.94 -15.46 -6.17
C GLU A 608 0.96 -15.56 -7.34
N LEU A 609 -0.33 -15.82 -7.08
CA LEU A 609 -1.35 -15.73 -8.13
C LEU A 609 -1.44 -14.31 -8.72
N PHE A 610 -1.41 -13.27 -7.88
CA PHE A 610 -1.35 -11.88 -8.36
C PHE A 610 -0.12 -11.58 -9.23
N VAL A 611 1.07 -12.05 -8.82
CA VAL A 611 2.31 -11.91 -9.60
C VAL A 611 2.23 -12.66 -10.92
N ASN A 612 1.74 -13.90 -10.93
CA ASN A 612 1.59 -14.70 -12.15
C ASN A 612 0.61 -14.06 -13.15
N ILE A 613 -0.49 -13.47 -12.66
CA ILE A 613 -1.44 -12.71 -13.51
C ILE A 613 -0.77 -11.43 -14.05
N LEU A 614 0.02 -10.73 -13.22
CA LEU A 614 0.77 -9.55 -13.66
C LEU A 614 1.79 -9.90 -14.76
N ASP A 615 2.58 -10.96 -14.57
CA ASP A 615 3.55 -11.42 -15.56
C ASP A 615 2.89 -11.86 -16.86
N LEU A 616 1.75 -12.56 -16.81
CA LEU A 616 0.97 -12.89 -18.00
C LEU A 616 0.55 -11.62 -18.77
N LEU A 617 0.05 -10.59 -18.07
CA LEU A 617 -0.35 -9.32 -18.68
C LEU A 617 0.84 -8.52 -19.23
N VAL A 618 1.98 -8.54 -18.54
CA VAL A 618 3.23 -7.90 -18.99
C VAL A 618 3.83 -8.62 -20.20
N GLN A 619 3.81 -9.95 -20.23
CA GLN A 619 4.23 -10.77 -21.38
C GLN A 619 3.31 -10.53 -22.58
N LYS A 620 1.98 -10.54 -22.38
CA LYS A 620 1.01 -10.22 -23.44
C LYS A 620 1.26 -8.81 -24.01
N ALA A 621 1.44 -7.81 -23.15
CA ALA A 621 1.77 -6.45 -23.58
C ALA A 621 3.13 -6.35 -24.30
N ARG A 622 4.12 -7.15 -23.90
CA ARG A 622 5.43 -7.25 -24.58
C ARG A 622 5.27 -7.83 -25.99
N ILE A 623 4.45 -8.88 -26.13
CA ILE A 623 4.12 -9.55 -27.40
C ILE A 623 3.35 -8.62 -28.36
N GLU A 624 2.44 -7.79 -27.82
CA GLU A 624 1.67 -6.80 -28.57
C GLU A 624 2.47 -5.51 -28.93
N GLY A 625 3.65 -5.31 -28.35
CA GLY A 625 4.38 -4.04 -28.44
C GLY A 625 3.70 -2.87 -27.68
N ASN A 626 2.87 -3.21 -26.70
CA ASN A 626 2.15 -2.32 -25.79
C ASN A 626 2.88 -2.07 -24.45
N LEU A 627 3.83 -2.92 -24.08
CA LEU A 627 4.67 -2.71 -22.91
C LEU A 627 5.66 -1.56 -23.17
N ASP A 628 5.53 -0.47 -22.40
CA ASP A 628 6.61 0.50 -22.26
C ASP A 628 7.72 -0.11 -21.41
N THR A 629 8.95 0.01 -21.87
CA THR A 629 10.16 -0.55 -21.23
C THR A 629 11.18 0.53 -20.87
N GLY A 630 10.80 1.80 -21.00
CA GLY A 630 11.70 2.94 -20.90
C GLY A 630 12.62 3.01 -22.11
N ILE A 631 13.91 3.26 -21.89
CA ILE A 631 14.90 3.35 -22.96
C ILE A 631 15.22 1.96 -23.52
N ILE A 632 15.06 1.80 -24.84
CA ILE A 632 15.33 0.57 -25.58
C ILE A 632 16.76 0.62 -26.15
N ASP A 633 17.64 -0.31 -25.76
CA ASP A 633 18.92 -0.49 -26.44
C ASP A 633 18.70 -1.06 -27.85
N LEU A 634 19.21 -0.39 -28.87
CA LEU A 634 19.14 -0.89 -30.24
C LEU A 634 20.28 -1.89 -30.49
N LYS A 635 19.99 -3.17 -30.30
CA LYS A 635 20.92 -4.27 -30.59
C LYS A 635 20.93 -4.63 -32.09
N ALA A 636 22.13 -4.84 -32.61
CA ALA A 636 22.46 -5.33 -33.95
C ALA A 636 23.91 -5.84 -33.94
N ASN A 637 24.33 -6.61 -34.95
CA ASN A 637 25.69 -7.16 -35.02
C ASN A 637 26.71 -6.10 -35.46
N ILE A 638 26.27 -5.14 -36.28
CA ILE A 638 27.05 -3.96 -36.67
C ILE A 638 26.14 -2.72 -36.60
N ILE A 639 26.64 -1.64 -36.02
CA ILE A 639 25.94 -0.35 -35.91
C ILE A 639 26.86 0.76 -36.43
N LYS A 640 26.54 1.28 -37.62
CA LYS A 640 27.30 2.34 -38.30
C LYS A 640 26.47 3.61 -38.46
N LEU A 641 27.09 4.76 -38.26
CA LEU A 641 26.51 6.06 -38.58
C LEU A 641 26.48 6.26 -40.11
N LYS A 642 25.38 6.80 -40.63
CA LYS A 642 25.14 7.02 -42.08
C LYS A 642 25.25 8.51 -42.40
N GLY A 643 26.40 8.91 -42.95
CA GLY A 643 26.66 10.31 -43.33
C GLY A 643 26.89 11.22 -42.12
N THR A 644 26.84 12.53 -42.37
CA THR A 644 26.94 13.55 -41.31
C THR A 644 25.62 13.71 -40.55
N PRO A 645 25.63 13.80 -39.21
CA PRO A 645 24.43 14.11 -38.44
C PRO A 645 23.85 15.48 -38.81
N LYS A 646 22.52 15.60 -38.84
CA LYS A 646 21.83 16.85 -39.17
C LYS A 646 21.45 17.62 -37.92
N ASN A 647 21.86 18.88 -37.80
CA ASN A 647 21.34 19.77 -36.76
C ASN A 647 19.87 20.11 -37.04
N VAL A 648 19.02 20.02 -36.02
CA VAL A 648 17.57 20.29 -36.10
C VAL A 648 17.19 21.57 -35.35
N TYR A 649 17.92 21.88 -34.28
CA TYR A 649 17.78 23.10 -33.48
C TYR A 649 19.08 23.35 -32.70
N VAL A 650 19.32 24.59 -32.29
CA VAL A 650 20.41 24.98 -31.39
C VAL A 650 19.85 25.93 -30.34
N ASP A 651 20.08 25.62 -29.07
CA ASP A 651 19.64 26.44 -27.95
C ASP A 651 20.48 27.71 -27.85
N GLN A 652 19.85 28.88 -27.95
CA GLN A 652 20.55 30.16 -28.09
C GLN A 652 21.27 30.64 -26.81
N MET A 653 20.95 30.10 -25.63
CA MET A 653 21.60 30.50 -24.38
C MET A 653 22.71 29.54 -23.94
N SER A 654 22.57 28.24 -24.26
CA SER A 654 23.54 27.21 -23.88
C SER A 654 24.44 26.75 -25.02
N GLY A 655 24.15 27.12 -26.28
CA GLY A 655 24.84 26.63 -27.48
C GLY A 655 24.59 25.15 -27.79
N ALA A 656 23.77 24.46 -26.99
CA ALA A 656 23.58 23.02 -27.07
C ALA A 656 22.59 22.64 -28.18
N SER A 657 22.98 21.69 -29.03
CA SER A 657 22.25 21.32 -30.25
C SER A 657 21.30 20.14 -30.08
N THR A 658 20.21 20.14 -30.84
CA THR A 658 19.43 18.96 -31.19
C THR A 658 19.97 18.37 -32.49
N ILE A 659 20.34 17.09 -32.47
CA ILE A 659 21.05 16.45 -33.60
C ILE A 659 20.33 15.17 -34.01
N LEU A 660 19.96 15.07 -35.29
CA LEU A 660 19.42 13.86 -35.90
C LEU A 660 20.56 12.98 -36.42
N TYR A 661 20.73 11.83 -35.79
CA TYR A 661 21.65 10.78 -36.18
C TYR A 661 20.90 9.71 -36.99
N THR A 662 21.41 9.36 -38.17
CA THR A 662 20.90 8.23 -38.96
C THR A 662 21.86 7.07 -38.83
N PHE A 663 21.38 5.91 -38.36
CA PHE A 663 22.17 4.69 -38.21
C PHE A 663 21.72 3.62 -39.19
N ILE A 664 22.66 2.81 -39.67
CA ILE A 664 22.40 1.53 -40.31
C ILE A 664 22.70 0.44 -39.28
N LEU A 665 21.66 -0.30 -38.91
CA LEU A 665 21.74 -1.52 -38.11
C LEU A 665 21.84 -2.72 -39.05
N ASP A 666 22.91 -3.51 -38.96
CA ASP A 666 22.98 -4.84 -39.59
C ASP A 666 22.61 -5.92 -38.57
N ARG A 667 21.44 -6.53 -38.73
CA ARG A 667 20.97 -7.66 -37.88
C ARG A 667 21.17 -9.02 -38.53
N GLY A 668 21.88 -9.09 -39.65
CA GLY A 668 22.13 -10.35 -40.34
C GLY A 668 23.14 -11.20 -39.58
N VAL A 669 22.91 -12.50 -39.54
CA VAL A 669 23.87 -13.49 -39.04
C VAL A 669 24.54 -14.14 -40.24
N SER A 670 25.86 -13.98 -40.37
CA SER A 670 26.62 -14.61 -41.46
C SER A 670 26.70 -16.13 -41.29
N TRP A 671 27.13 -16.84 -42.33
CA TRP A 671 27.25 -18.30 -42.28
C TRP A 671 28.24 -18.76 -41.20
N GLU A 672 29.36 -18.04 -41.06
CA GLU A 672 30.42 -18.33 -40.08
C GLU A 672 29.89 -18.21 -38.66
N LEU A 673 29.14 -17.15 -38.37
CA LEU A 673 28.54 -16.93 -37.06
C LEU A 673 27.44 -17.97 -36.74
N ALA A 674 26.59 -18.30 -37.72
CA ALA A 674 25.58 -19.36 -37.57
C ALA A 674 26.22 -20.74 -37.31
N ASN A 675 27.32 -21.05 -38.00
CA ASN A 675 28.05 -22.29 -37.82
C ASN A 675 28.78 -22.32 -36.46
N THR A 676 29.36 -21.20 -36.01
CA THR A 676 29.94 -21.09 -34.66
C THR A 676 28.90 -21.34 -33.57
N MET A 677 27.72 -20.71 -33.67
CA MET A 677 26.60 -20.93 -32.73
C MET A 677 26.20 -22.41 -32.63
N LEU A 678 26.14 -23.13 -33.76
CA LEU A 678 25.83 -24.57 -33.79
C LEU A 678 26.94 -25.42 -33.17
N ASN A 679 28.20 -25.08 -33.42
CA ASN A 679 29.35 -25.78 -32.82
C ASN A 679 29.46 -25.55 -31.31
N GLU A 680 29.12 -24.36 -30.83
CA GLU A 680 29.13 -24.01 -29.40
C GLU A 680 28.02 -24.73 -28.63
N THR A 681 26.78 -24.75 -29.14
CA THR A 681 25.67 -25.47 -28.49
C THR A 681 25.89 -26.99 -28.46
N GLN A 682 26.51 -27.56 -29.50
CA GLN A 682 26.93 -28.96 -29.51
C GLN A 682 28.04 -29.24 -28.47
N LYS A 683 29.08 -28.39 -28.40
CA LYS A 683 30.17 -28.52 -27.41
C LYS A 683 29.70 -28.35 -25.96
N ALA A 684 28.65 -27.56 -25.72
CA ALA A 684 28.10 -27.31 -24.39
C ALA A 684 27.31 -28.50 -23.79
N GLY A 685 27.21 -29.64 -24.49
CA GLY A 685 26.51 -30.84 -24.02
C GLY A 685 24.97 -30.78 -24.14
N PHE A 686 24.43 -29.68 -24.66
CA PHE A 686 22.99 -29.51 -24.91
C PHE A 686 22.54 -30.01 -26.30
N GLY A 687 23.47 -30.51 -27.13
CA GLY A 687 23.22 -30.89 -28.52
C GLY A 687 22.14 -31.95 -28.68
N SER A 688 20.97 -31.54 -29.18
CA SER A 688 19.84 -32.43 -29.45
C SER A 688 19.93 -33.04 -30.87
N SER A 689 19.29 -34.20 -31.06
CA SER A 689 19.13 -34.79 -32.42
C SER A 689 18.34 -33.87 -33.38
N GLY A 690 17.57 -32.91 -32.85
CA GLY A 690 16.88 -31.89 -33.63
C GLY A 690 17.77 -30.72 -34.07
N ASP A 691 18.96 -30.52 -33.51
CA ASP A 691 19.74 -29.29 -33.75
C ASP A 691 20.38 -29.26 -35.15
N GLY A 692 20.32 -28.12 -35.83
CA GLY A 692 20.95 -27.89 -37.13
C GLY A 692 20.13 -27.00 -38.08
N PHE A 693 20.47 -27.07 -39.37
CA PHE A 693 19.83 -26.25 -40.41
C PHE A 693 18.54 -26.88 -40.96
N TYR A 694 17.57 -26.03 -41.28
CA TYR A 694 16.20 -26.39 -41.69
C TYR A 694 15.77 -25.55 -42.89
N LYS A 695 15.24 -26.19 -43.94
CA LYS A 695 14.73 -25.57 -45.16
C LYS A 695 13.20 -25.55 -45.16
N SER A 696 12.57 -24.47 -45.63
CA SER A 696 11.10 -24.36 -45.60
C SER A 696 10.44 -25.36 -46.56
N LYS A 697 9.43 -26.09 -46.06
CA LYS A 697 8.64 -27.02 -46.89
C LYS A 697 7.73 -26.26 -47.87
N ARG A 698 7.16 -25.14 -47.41
CA ARG A 698 6.40 -24.21 -48.23
C ARG A 698 7.33 -23.22 -48.91
N GLU A 699 7.09 -22.95 -50.18
CA GLU A 699 7.72 -21.86 -50.92
C GLU A 699 7.08 -20.52 -50.58
N TRP A 700 7.92 -19.49 -50.47
CA TRP A 700 7.54 -18.15 -50.09
C TRP A 700 8.35 -17.15 -50.92
N LEU A 701 7.69 -16.13 -51.46
CA LEU A 701 8.26 -15.20 -52.45
C LEU A 701 8.91 -15.88 -53.69
N GLY A 702 8.61 -17.16 -53.96
CA GLY A 702 9.22 -17.95 -55.04
C GLY A 702 10.55 -18.64 -54.69
N LYS A 703 10.93 -18.72 -53.40
CA LYS A 703 12.08 -19.50 -52.92
C LYS A 703 11.72 -20.36 -51.69
N ARG A 704 12.63 -21.26 -51.29
CA ARG A 704 12.58 -22.00 -50.01
C ARG A 704 13.72 -21.52 -49.12
N HIS A 705 13.38 -20.88 -48.01
CA HIS A 705 14.33 -20.22 -47.12
C HIS A 705 15.00 -21.19 -46.14
N VAL A 706 16.20 -20.85 -45.68
CA VAL A 706 16.96 -21.61 -44.67
C VAL A 706 16.91 -20.90 -43.31
N ILE A 707 16.73 -21.67 -42.25
CA ILE A 707 16.84 -21.25 -40.85
C ILE A 707 17.73 -22.21 -40.07
N LEU A 708 18.27 -21.76 -38.94
CA LEU A 708 19.01 -22.58 -37.99
C LEU A 708 18.11 -22.77 -36.78
N ALA A 709 18.03 -24.00 -36.28
CA ALA A 709 17.26 -24.32 -35.08
C ALA A 709 18.13 -25.12 -34.11
N PHE A 710 18.07 -24.77 -32.82
CA PHE A 710 18.69 -25.54 -31.74
C PHE A 710 17.79 -25.52 -30.51
N GLN A 711 17.88 -26.55 -29.67
CA GLN A 711 17.01 -26.69 -28.51
C GLN A 711 17.23 -25.54 -27.49
N SER A 712 16.13 -25.06 -26.92
CA SER A 712 16.10 -24.01 -25.89
C SER A 712 16.16 -24.63 -24.48
N SER A 713 16.14 -23.79 -23.45
CA SER A 713 16.19 -24.24 -22.04
C SER A 713 14.97 -25.07 -21.61
N ALA A 714 13.89 -25.08 -22.40
CA ALA A 714 12.70 -25.91 -22.18
C ALA A 714 12.66 -27.08 -23.19
N PRO A 715 12.28 -28.30 -22.76
CA PRO A 715 12.21 -29.46 -23.65
C PRO A 715 11.22 -29.24 -24.81
N ALA A 716 11.56 -29.80 -25.97
CA ALA A 716 10.82 -29.67 -27.24
C ALA A 716 10.60 -28.23 -27.78
N MET A 717 11.15 -27.20 -27.15
CA MET A 717 11.17 -25.82 -27.66
C MET A 717 12.51 -25.51 -28.33
N TYR A 718 12.47 -24.90 -29.52
CA TYR A 718 13.65 -24.62 -30.33
C TYR A 718 13.80 -23.12 -30.58
N LYS A 719 14.98 -22.57 -30.29
CA LYS A 719 15.38 -21.24 -30.72
C LYS A 719 15.61 -21.25 -32.22
N ILE A 720 15.09 -20.23 -32.91
CA ILE A 720 15.15 -20.13 -34.37
C ILE A 720 15.99 -18.92 -34.77
N VAL A 721 17.10 -19.13 -35.48
CA VAL A 721 17.94 -18.06 -36.04
C VAL A 721 17.69 -17.96 -37.54
N ARG A 722 17.58 -16.72 -38.06
CA ARG A 722 17.40 -16.43 -39.49
C ARG A 722 18.61 -15.65 -40.02
N PRO A 723 19.03 -15.87 -41.28
CA PRO A 723 20.07 -15.05 -41.91
C PRO A 723 19.72 -13.56 -41.91
N THR A 724 18.43 -13.22 -42.00
CA THR A 724 17.95 -11.85 -42.21
C THR A 724 17.72 -11.04 -40.92
N THR A 725 17.43 -11.69 -39.78
CA THR A 725 17.07 -11.00 -38.53
C THR A 725 17.85 -11.46 -37.30
N GLY A 726 18.71 -12.47 -37.44
CA GLY A 726 19.28 -13.18 -36.29
C GLY A 726 18.24 -13.97 -35.52
N GLU A 727 18.39 -14.04 -34.20
CA GLU A 727 17.53 -14.81 -33.31
C GLU A 727 16.06 -14.32 -33.34
N SER A 728 15.14 -15.28 -33.41
CA SER A 728 13.71 -15.06 -33.29
C SER A 728 13.34 -14.78 -31.83
N PRO A 729 12.63 -13.68 -31.49
CA PRO A 729 12.17 -13.40 -30.12
C PRO A 729 10.99 -14.31 -29.68
N ARG A 730 10.81 -15.44 -30.37
CA ARG A 730 9.86 -16.51 -30.09
C ARG A 730 10.52 -17.82 -30.50
N ASP A 731 10.63 -18.72 -29.54
CA ASP A 731 10.96 -20.12 -29.74
C ASP A 731 9.79 -20.84 -30.45
N MET A 732 10.08 -21.95 -31.12
CA MET A 732 9.12 -22.75 -31.87
C MET A 732 9.07 -24.17 -31.31
N HIS A 733 7.87 -24.70 -31.08
CA HIS A 733 7.72 -26.09 -30.62
C HIS A 733 8.12 -27.07 -31.73
N LEU A 734 8.75 -28.20 -31.38
CA LEU A 734 9.28 -29.18 -32.32
C LEU A 734 8.25 -29.66 -33.35
N ALA A 735 7.00 -29.90 -32.93
CA ALA A 735 5.91 -30.31 -33.81
C ALA A 735 5.48 -29.21 -34.81
N GLU A 736 5.73 -27.93 -34.50
CA GLU A 736 5.53 -26.83 -35.45
C GLU A 736 6.71 -26.69 -36.42
N LEU A 737 7.94 -26.85 -35.91
CA LEU A 737 9.18 -26.81 -36.69
C LEU A 737 9.18 -27.91 -37.78
N THR A 738 8.94 -29.17 -37.40
CA THR A 738 8.91 -30.30 -38.33
C THR A 738 7.72 -30.26 -39.29
N ARG A 739 6.61 -29.60 -38.92
CA ARG A 739 5.47 -29.34 -39.82
C ARG A 739 5.81 -28.30 -40.89
N LYS A 740 6.53 -27.23 -40.54
CA LYS A 740 6.83 -26.10 -41.44
C LYS A 740 8.13 -26.26 -42.25
N TYR A 741 9.10 -27.00 -41.72
CA TYR A 741 10.44 -27.13 -42.26
C TYR A 741 10.90 -28.60 -42.34
N SER A 742 11.96 -28.85 -43.10
CA SER A 742 12.69 -30.12 -43.18
C SER A 742 14.16 -29.89 -42.85
N LYS A 743 14.75 -30.73 -41.99
CA LYS A 743 16.19 -30.66 -41.66
C LYS A 743 17.01 -30.88 -42.94
N VAL A 744 18.14 -30.18 -43.07
CA VAL A 744 19.00 -30.23 -44.26
C VAL A 744 20.20 -31.15 -43.98
N SER A 745 20.43 -32.13 -44.84
CA SER A 745 21.48 -33.15 -44.66
C SER A 745 22.88 -32.72 -45.10
N SER A 746 22.98 -31.74 -46.00
CA SER A 746 24.25 -31.19 -46.51
C SER A 746 24.44 -29.76 -45.98
N LEU A 747 25.62 -29.49 -45.42
CA LEU A 747 26.00 -28.16 -44.93
C LEU A 747 26.22 -27.19 -46.08
N GLU A 748 26.62 -27.67 -47.25
CA GLU A 748 26.85 -26.90 -48.48
C GLU A 748 25.53 -26.40 -49.05
N ALA A 749 24.50 -27.27 -49.10
CA ALA A 749 23.15 -26.92 -49.52
C ALA A 749 22.45 -25.97 -48.51
N ALA A 750 22.81 -26.04 -47.23
CA ALA A 750 22.39 -25.06 -46.23
C ALA A 750 23.13 -23.73 -46.39
N LYS A 751 24.45 -23.76 -46.61
CA LYS A 751 25.32 -22.59 -46.82
C LYS A 751 24.84 -21.72 -47.97
N ILE A 752 24.70 -22.31 -49.16
CA ILE A 752 24.29 -21.60 -50.37
C ILE A 752 22.94 -20.90 -50.14
N GLY A 753 21.97 -21.60 -49.54
CA GLY A 753 20.66 -21.02 -49.22
C GLY A 753 20.68 -19.94 -48.13
N TRP A 754 21.60 -20.04 -47.18
CA TRP A 754 21.80 -19.03 -46.12
C TRP A 754 22.43 -17.75 -46.68
N GLU A 755 23.48 -17.88 -47.50
CA GLU A 755 24.18 -16.76 -48.14
C GLU A 755 23.27 -16.04 -49.14
N ASP A 756 22.47 -16.78 -49.93
CA ASP A 756 21.44 -16.22 -50.82
C ASP A 756 20.44 -15.32 -50.07
N ASP A 757 19.91 -15.80 -48.94
CA ASP A 757 18.95 -15.06 -48.12
C ASP A 757 19.61 -13.90 -47.36
N TYR A 758 20.86 -14.07 -46.89
CA TYR A 758 21.66 -13.06 -46.18
C TYR A 758 22.04 -11.87 -47.08
N GLU A 759 22.35 -12.13 -48.35
CA GLU A 759 22.69 -11.09 -49.31
C GLU A 759 21.44 -10.46 -49.95
N ALA A 760 20.42 -11.25 -50.30
CA ALA A 760 19.17 -10.71 -50.84
C ALA A 760 18.45 -9.77 -49.85
N SER A 761 18.49 -10.09 -48.55
CA SER A 761 17.89 -9.27 -47.48
C SER A 761 18.63 -7.98 -47.16
N SER A 762 19.83 -7.75 -47.72
CA SER A 762 20.51 -6.45 -47.64
C SER A 762 19.82 -5.37 -48.49
N LYS A 763 19.16 -5.78 -49.58
CA LYS A 763 18.63 -4.93 -50.65
C LYS A 763 17.12 -5.01 -50.82
N ARG A 764 16.44 -5.97 -50.18
CA ARG A 764 15.01 -6.26 -50.37
C ARG A 764 14.31 -6.56 -49.05
N CYS A 765 13.10 -6.03 -48.89
CA CYS A 765 12.24 -6.33 -47.75
C CYS A 765 11.63 -7.74 -47.85
N MET A 766 11.18 -8.26 -46.72
CA MET A 766 10.53 -9.56 -46.56
C MET A 766 9.14 -9.67 -47.24
N HIS A 767 8.69 -8.65 -47.98
CA HIS A 767 7.48 -8.72 -48.82
C HIS A 767 7.81 -8.86 -50.32
N GLY A 768 9.08 -8.94 -50.69
CA GLY A 768 9.53 -9.05 -52.08
C GLY A 768 9.24 -7.81 -52.93
N PRO A 769 9.33 -7.91 -54.27
CA PRO A 769 9.24 -6.76 -55.18
C PRO A 769 7.84 -6.15 -55.28
N LYS A 770 6.76 -6.89 -54.95
CA LYS A 770 5.37 -6.39 -54.98
C LYS A 770 4.93 -5.79 -53.62
N CYS A 771 5.84 -5.22 -52.84
CA CYS A 771 5.52 -4.66 -51.53
C CYS A 771 4.70 -3.36 -51.65
N LYS A 772 3.49 -3.35 -51.06
CA LYS A 772 2.60 -2.16 -50.97
C LYS A 772 3.21 -0.92 -50.30
N LEU A 773 4.38 -1.04 -49.64
CA LEU A 773 5.07 0.02 -48.92
C LEU A 773 6.35 0.52 -49.63
N GLY A 774 6.70 -0.09 -50.77
CA GLY A 774 7.84 0.32 -51.60
C GLY A 774 9.16 0.48 -50.83
N LYS A 775 9.89 1.56 -51.12
CA LYS A 775 11.19 1.91 -50.53
C LYS A 775 11.16 2.09 -49.00
N PHE A 776 10.00 2.32 -48.40
CA PHE A 776 9.85 2.53 -46.94
C PHE A 776 9.65 1.23 -46.14
N CYS A 777 9.67 0.07 -46.80
CA CYS A 777 9.50 -1.21 -46.12
C CYS A 777 10.83 -1.77 -45.57
N SER A 778 11.10 -1.59 -44.29
CA SER A 778 12.23 -2.22 -43.58
C SER A 778 11.91 -3.59 -42.97
N VAL A 779 10.69 -4.11 -43.15
CA VAL A 779 10.22 -5.35 -42.49
C VAL A 779 11.03 -6.55 -42.99
N GLY A 780 11.76 -7.19 -42.07
CA GLY A 780 12.63 -8.35 -42.33
C GLY A 780 13.77 -8.07 -43.33
N SER A 781 14.12 -6.80 -43.53
CA SER A 781 15.39 -6.40 -44.13
C SER A 781 16.51 -6.64 -43.12
N ARG A 782 17.67 -7.13 -43.59
CA ARG A 782 18.89 -7.31 -42.79
C ARG A 782 19.46 -5.96 -42.35
N LEU A 783 19.54 -5.04 -43.30
CA LEU A 783 19.94 -3.66 -43.06
C LEU A 783 18.68 -2.86 -42.70
N GLN A 784 18.62 -2.31 -41.49
CA GLN A 784 17.58 -1.37 -41.08
C GLN A 784 18.19 0.01 -40.85
N GLU A 785 17.71 0.99 -41.62
CA GLU A 785 17.94 2.41 -41.36
C GLU A 785 17.05 2.89 -40.21
N VAL A 786 17.66 3.56 -39.24
CA VAL A 786 17.04 4.03 -38.01
C VAL A 786 17.47 5.47 -37.72
N ASN A 787 16.51 6.35 -37.50
CA ASN A 787 16.76 7.76 -37.21
C ASN A 787 16.54 8.04 -35.72
N VAL A 788 17.53 8.66 -35.07
CA VAL A 788 17.55 8.94 -33.64
C VAL A 788 17.88 10.41 -33.40
N LEU A 789 16.98 11.13 -32.76
CA LEU A 789 17.16 12.53 -32.41
C LEU A 789 17.76 12.63 -31.01
N GLY A 790 19.04 12.99 -30.92
CA GLY A 790 19.80 13.16 -29.67
C GLY A 790 20.08 14.62 -29.33
N GLY A 791 20.73 14.84 -28.19
CA GLY A 791 21.07 16.18 -27.68
C GLY A 791 19.91 16.83 -26.93
N VAL A 792 19.74 18.14 -27.09
CA VAL A 792 18.68 18.91 -26.41
C VAL A 792 17.34 18.70 -27.12
N ILE A 793 16.41 18.00 -26.52
CA ILE A 793 15.19 17.49 -27.15
C ILE A 793 13.92 18.19 -26.64
N LEU A 794 13.93 18.72 -25.41
CA LEU A 794 12.77 19.40 -24.83
C LEU A 794 12.22 20.59 -25.67
N PRO A 795 13.03 21.46 -26.31
CA PRO A 795 12.51 22.59 -27.10
C PRO A 795 11.69 22.17 -28.33
N VAL A 796 12.00 20.99 -28.88
CA VAL A 796 11.35 20.44 -30.08
C VAL A 796 10.29 19.38 -29.75
N TRP A 797 10.09 19.03 -28.47
CA TRP A 797 9.19 17.97 -28.02
C TRP A 797 7.77 18.08 -28.60
N GLY A 798 7.18 19.27 -28.56
CA GLY A 798 5.86 19.53 -29.14
C GLY A 798 5.82 19.32 -30.66
N LYS A 799 6.87 19.75 -31.39
CA LYS A 799 7.00 19.52 -32.84
C LYS A 799 7.05 18.02 -33.15
N ILE A 800 7.83 17.24 -32.38
CA ILE A 800 7.93 15.79 -32.53
C ILE A 800 6.59 15.11 -32.24
N GLN A 801 5.90 15.49 -31.15
CA GLN A 801 4.59 14.92 -30.81
C GLN A 801 3.54 15.17 -31.90
N MET A 802 3.58 16.33 -32.58
CA MET A 802 2.75 16.63 -33.75
C MET A 802 3.17 15.88 -35.02
N ALA A 803 4.46 15.62 -35.24
CA ALA A 803 4.94 14.81 -36.35
C ALA A 803 4.59 13.31 -36.20
N LEU A 804 4.61 12.81 -34.96
CA LEU A 804 4.24 11.43 -34.63
C LEU A 804 2.72 11.21 -34.62
N SER A 805 1.91 12.15 -34.14
CA SER A 805 0.44 11.99 -34.08
C SER A 805 -0.20 11.82 -35.48
N LYS A 806 0.41 12.45 -36.50
CA LYS A 806 0.08 12.34 -37.93
C LYS A 806 0.39 10.96 -38.55
N GLN A 807 1.17 10.09 -37.88
CA GLN A 807 1.60 8.81 -38.45
C GLN A 807 0.46 7.77 -38.52
N VAL A 808 0.31 7.09 -39.65
CA VAL A 808 -0.80 6.14 -39.89
C VAL A 808 -0.79 4.94 -38.91
N ARG A 809 0.40 4.48 -38.49
CA ARG A 809 0.54 3.32 -37.58
C ARG A 809 0.55 3.76 -36.12
N GLN A 810 -0.30 3.15 -35.28
CA GLN A 810 -0.28 3.35 -33.82
C GLN A 810 1.12 3.12 -33.19
N ILE A 811 1.87 2.13 -33.70
CA ILE A 811 3.26 1.86 -33.29
C ILE A 811 4.23 3.02 -33.60
N HIS A 812 3.93 3.83 -34.62
CA HIS A 812 4.70 5.03 -34.98
C HIS A 812 4.15 6.31 -34.29
N LYS A 813 2.96 6.29 -33.69
CA LYS A 813 2.41 7.42 -32.93
C LYS A 813 3.00 7.54 -31.52
N ARG A 814 3.50 6.44 -30.94
CA ARG A 814 4.17 6.44 -29.63
C ARG A 814 5.61 6.94 -29.76
N LEU A 815 5.98 7.91 -28.92
CA LEU A 815 7.37 8.22 -28.61
C LEU A 815 8.08 6.96 -28.10
N ARG A 816 9.33 6.78 -28.50
CA ARG A 816 10.22 5.71 -28.03
C ARG A 816 11.60 6.29 -27.83
N ILE A 817 12.13 6.17 -26.61
CA ILE A 817 13.49 6.59 -26.31
C ILE A 817 14.39 5.39 -26.56
N VAL A 818 15.48 5.60 -27.29
CA VAL A 818 16.44 4.56 -27.67
C VAL A 818 17.84 4.94 -27.25
N ARG A 819 18.65 3.93 -26.91
CA ARG A 819 20.10 4.06 -26.77
C ARG A 819 20.77 3.30 -27.92
N VAL A 820 21.78 3.93 -28.51
CA VAL A 820 22.61 3.39 -29.58
C VAL A 820 24.03 3.35 -29.09
N GLU A 821 24.76 2.29 -29.43
CA GLU A 821 26.19 2.14 -29.19
C GLU A 821 26.82 1.76 -30.52
N THR A 822 27.69 2.62 -31.07
CA THR A 822 28.26 2.37 -32.41
C THR A 822 29.41 1.38 -32.35
N THR A 823 29.29 0.25 -33.04
CA THR A 823 30.29 -0.85 -33.01
C THR A 823 31.62 -0.50 -33.71
N SER A 824 31.74 0.70 -34.29
CA SER A 824 32.96 1.22 -34.93
C SER A 824 33.71 2.27 -34.10
N ASP A 825 33.03 2.96 -33.18
CA ASP A 825 33.55 4.14 -32.48
C ASP A 825 33.29 4.10 -30.95
N ASN A 826 32.55 3.10 -30.46
CA ASN A 826 32.01 3.01 -29.10
C ASN A 826 31.30 4.30 -28.61
N ARG A 827 30.61 5.02 -29.51
CA ARG A 827 29.83 6.22 -29.13
C ARG A 827 28.47 5.78 -28.59
N HIS A 828 28.23 6.03 -27.31
CA HIS A 828 26.89 5.89 -26.71
C HIS A 828 26.06 7.14 -27.01
N ILE A 829 24.90 6.97 -27.66
CA ILE A 829 23.97 8.06 -28.03
C ILE A 829 22.58 7.69 -27.52
N VAL A 830 21.99 8.57 -26.68
CA VAL A 830 20.60 8.48 -26.21
C VAL A 830 19.76 9.49 -26.99
N GLY A 831 18.55 9.10 -27.41
CA GLY A 831 17.64 10.00 -28.12
C GLY A 831 16.27 9.42 -28.41
N LEU A 832 15.42 10.19 -29.10
CA LEU A 832 14.11 9.74 -29.56
C LEU A 832 14.21 9.04 -30.93
N LEU A 833 13.58 7.87 -31.04
CA LEU A 833 13.41 7.15 -32.30
C LEU A 833 12.40 7.88 -33.19
N VAL A 834 12.87 8.38 -34.33
CA VAL A 834 12.04 9.03 -35.36
C VAL A 834 11.72 8.03 -36.48
N PRO A 835 10.44 7.72 -36.77
CA PRO A 835 10.07 6.92 -37.94
C PRO A 835 10.52 7.62 -39.23
N ASN A 836 10.99 6.87 -40.23
CA ASN A 836 11.53 7.46 -41.47
C ASN A 836 10.50 8.37 -42.19
N ALA A 837 9.19 8.04 -42.11
CA ALA A 837 8.09 8.86 -42.63
C ALA A 837 7.69 10.08 -41.75
N ALA A 838 8.51 10.42 -40.75
CA ALA A 838 8.39 11.61 -39.91
C ALA A 838 9.67 12.46 -39.93
N VAL A 839 10.76 11.99 -40.56
CA VAL A 839 12.08 12.66 -40.55
C VAL A 839 12.00 14.03 -41.20
N ASP A 840 11.41 14.12 -42.40
CA ASP A 840 11.36 15.37 -43.15
C ASP A 840 10.50 16.41 -42.41
N THR A 841 9.35 16.00 -41.87
CA THR A 841 8.49 16.86 -41.00
C THR A 841 9.18 17.34 -39.71
N VAL A 842 10.21 16.62 -39.22
CA VAL A 842 11.03 17.06 -38.09
C VAL A 842 12.14 18.02 -38.53
N LEU A 843 12.65 17.90 -39.77
CA LEU A 843 13.67 18.77 -40.35
C LEU A 843 13.11 20.09 -40.91
N GLU A 844 11.90 20.08 -41.47
CA GLU A 844 11.21 21.24 -42.05
C GLU A 844 10.71 22.26 -41.00
N GLY A 845 10.81 21.92 -39.70
CA GLY A 845 10.24 22.67 -38.57
C GLY A 845 10.88 24.02 -38.22
N SER A 846 11.43 24.74 -39.20
CA SER A 846 12.22 25.97 -39.06
C SER A 846 11.37 27.22 -38.80
N PHE A 847 10.69 27.26 -37.65
CA PHE A 847 10.06 28.47 -37.12
C PHE A 847 10.53 28.78 -35.69
N PHE A 848 10.78 30.08 -35.48
CA PHE A 848 11.15 30.69 -34.21
C PHE A 848 10.09 30.42 -33.13
N LEU A 849 10.53 30.07 -31.92
CA LEU A 849 9.74 30.24 -30.70
C LEU A 849 10.38 31.37 -29.90
N LEU A 850 9.59 32.39 -29.56
CA LEU A 850 10.03 33.51 -28.75
C LEU A 850 10.41 33.04 -27.32
N PRO A 851 11.32 33.74 -26.60
CA PRO A 851 11.87 33.29 -25.30
C PRO A 851 10.86 33.16 -24.14
N SER A 852 9.57 33.42 -24.36
CA SER A 852 8.56 33.55 -23.31
C SER A 852 8.08 32.21 -22.70
N TYR A 853 8.25 31.09 -23.41
CA TYR A 853 7.57 29.80 -23.11
C TYR A 853 8.24 28.87 -22.08
N LEU A 854 9.09 29.38 -21.18
CA LEU A 854 9.39 28.66 -19.93
C LEU A 854 8.11 28.54 -19.08
N PRO A 855 7.76 27.35 -18.55
CA PRO A 855 6.56 27.15 -17.76
C PRO A 855 6.63 27.94 -16.43
N PRO A 856 5.49 28.39 -15.85
CA PRO A 856 5.49 29.27 -14.68
C PRO A 856 6.28 28.75 -13.47
N PHE A 857 6.31 27.44 -13.24
CA PHE A 857 7.05 26.83 -12.12
C PHE A 857 8.58 26.98 -12.20
N LEU A 858 9.13 27.31 -13.38
CA LEU A 858 10.55 27.67 -13.56
C LEU A 858 10.81 29.19 -13.49
N LYS A 859 9.77 30.01 -13.31
CA LYS A 859 9.90 31.48 -13.15
C LYS A 859 9.69 31.96 -11.71
N SER A 860 9.13 31.14 -10.82
CA SER A 860 8.68 31.56 -9.48
C SER A 860 9.34 30.84 -8.30
N LYS A 861 10.22 29.86 -8.52
CA LYS A 861 10.90 29.11 -7.44
C LYS A 861 12.40 29.01 -7.70
N PRO A 862 13.28 29.38 -6.74
CA PRO A 862 14.72 29.28 -6.91
C PRO A 862 15.15 27.81 -6.98
N ALA A 863 16.26 27.55 -7.69
CA ALA A 863 16.78 26.20 -7.96
C ALA A 863 17.15 25.34 -6.72
N HIS A 864 16.98 25.86 -5.51
CA HIS A 864 17.06 25.11 -4.26
C HIS A 864 15.89 24.13 -4.07
N GLU A 865 14.66 24.47 -4.46
CA GLU A 865 13.50 23.62 -4.16
C GLU A 865 13.42 22.37 -5.07
N LEU A 866 13.87 22.46 -6.32
CA LEU A 866 14.02 21.30 -7.22
C LEU A 866 15.14 20.33 -6.80
N ALA A 867 15.86 20.60 -5.70
CA ALA A 867 16.80 19.68 -5.06
C ALA A 867 16.19 18.95 -3.83
N PHE A 868 14.91 19.17 -3.53
CA PHE A 868 14.16 18.54 -2.43
C PHE A 868 12.96 17.68 -2.90
N ILE A 869 12.90 17.36 -4.20
CA ILE A 869 11.89 16.49 -4.85
C ILE A 869 12.61 15.33 -5.55
#